data_AF-A0A8J3IZI6-F1
#
_entry.id   AF-A0A8J3IZI6-F1
#
_cell.length_a   1.000
_cell.length_b   1.000
_cell.length_c   1.000
_cell.angle_alpha   90.00
_cell.angle_beta   90.00
_cell.angle_gamma   90.00
#
_symmetry.space_group_name_H-M   'P 1'
#
loop_
_entity.id
_entity.type
_entity.pdbx_description
1 polymer ?
#
loop_
_entity_poly.entity_id
_entity_poly.type
_entity_poly.pdbx_seq_one_letter_code
_entity_poly.pdbx_strand_id
1 'polypeptide(L)'
;MSRTFDTELDRPVAPLTLPATVKTGGGAAIQVCDGFVRGTGIVGRFSASPGLIGIKVATDGPVRVTLRLTADRETAQWWQHRVPDRVTPRQPHGARLLLVRSQGATRTAVLLDRPHGSFALDASATVRFDLTAEEVPADGLLILELADATAAPDGTLPHAAVGVRVDAVTVDPVPAEDRPAGDRPVEDLATGPVAGGVFLAAPAAPVSGTFVWTLRAGPAATVPADRVAPPAGPLWEEPPTGAPRLRYRDKGIALARRRLAAARFAASNRARRGMIRGARAVTAPVRYGLAPLTVRTALRPRDVHAQLVPLDGGTPRACAVRVRGNVVQVRYTGHLSGPAVVRLSTYRPVAWRMVAASVTRPASVTPELTDDAEANRALVQELLDRPDAAPVTLPAGRFPVGGGLRLADGRHLTGARDGDTVLIQPDATAAPLLWVLGSGVRVADLALELPVADPGKHDGDRWTAVTVGRYFYPERPEWATDVELRNLTVRRAGRCTANSVAVLGAVRDLTVADVRVSGGGTGVAVHWGAVGTSVSELTGPSYHPHRLRITGLRVTDAFEGFYLSSVHDVAVRDVRCTGVEIGFRLLPGDNADRFHPVSGASPVSSAITVSGCTVGWCGPYAMRLAGWGRSEVDGRTSHLAYRDVTVTDCALTTEPALPDAPDRTRAAVVLERADGIVLSAVRLADGGPEIVAVRRDGVDSGPDVLAGDLHGAAPAAAEQPVEGEPAGSDDGDE
;
A
#
# COMPACT_ATOMS: atom_id res chain seq x y z
N MET A 1 -7.41 41.34 -15.75
CA MET A 1 -7.25 40.29 -16.79
C MET A 1 -6.06 39.41 -16.41
N SER A 2 -6.32 38.28 -15.75
CA SER A 2 -5.29 37.27 -15.48
C SER A 2 -4.89 36.64 -16.82
N ARG A 3 -3.62 36.80 -17.23
CA ARG A 3 -3.07 36.11 -18.38
C ARG A 3 -2.59 34.73 -17.89
N THR A 4 -3.48 33.75 -17.91
CA THR A 4 -3.07 32.35 -17.92
C THR A 4 -2.49 32.05 -19.30
N PHE A 5 -1.28 31.51 -19.34
CA PHE A 5 -0.73 30.93 -20.55
C PHE A 5 -1.51 29.65 -20.82
N ASP A 6 -2.64 29.74 -21.52
CA ASP A 6 -3.36 28.58 -22.06
C ASP A 6 -2.49 27.98 -23.16
N THR A 7 -1.66 27.00 -22.79
CA THR A 7 -1.12 26.09 -23.79
C THR A 7 -2.22 25.11 -24.16
N GLU A 8 -2.18 24.53 -25.37
CA GLU A 8 -3.14 23.47 -25.73
C GLU A 8 -3.07 22.24 -24.79
N LEU A 9 -2.03 22.16 -23.94
CA LEU A 9 -1.85 21.15 -22.90
C LEU A 9 -2.70 21.41 -21.64
N ASP A 10 -3.24 22.63 -21.47
CA ASP A 10 -3.99 23.05 -20.28
C ASP A 10 -5.49 22.81 -20.40
N ARG A 11 -5.98 22.28 -21.53
CA ARG A 11 -7.42 22.01 -21.69
C ARG A 11 -7.86 20.95 -20.68
N PRO A 12 -8.73 21.31 -19.71
CA PRO A 12 -9.20 20.36 -18.71
C PRO A 12 -9.89 19.20 -19.40
N VAL A 13 -9.44 17.98 -19.12
CA VAL A 13 -10.10 16.78 -19.63
C VAL A 13 -11.28 16.47 -18.74
N ALA A 14 -12.47 16.43 -19.35
CA ALA A 14 -13.69 16.08 -18.64
C ALA A 14 -13.55 14.65 -18.04
N PRO A 15 -13.70 14.50 -16.71
CA PRO A 15 -13.67 13.20 -16.07
C PRO A 15 -14.87 12.33 -16.51
N LEU A 16 -14.72 11.00 -16.46
CA LEU A 16 -15.85 10.09 -16.64
C LEU A 16 -16.79 10.15 -15.45
N THR A 17 -18.08 10.39 -15.69
CA THR A 17 -19.14 10.23 -14.69
C THR A 17 -19.38 8.74 -14.42
N LEU A 18 -19.46 8.36 -13.14
CA LEU A 18 -19.65 6.97 -12.72
C LEU A 18 -21.14 6.59 -12.62
N PRO A 19 -21.52 5.33 -12.91
CA PRO A 19 -20.67 4.24 -13.38
C PRO A 19 -20.20 4.42 -14.84
N ALA A 20 -18.96 4.04 -15.12
CA ALA A 20 -18.33 4.22 -16.43
C ALA A 20 -17.70 2.93 -16.95
N THR A 21 -17.70 2.73 -18.27
CA THR A 21 -16.94 1.66 -18.92
C THR A 21 -16.11 2.19 -20.09
N VAL A 22 -14.80 2.01 -20.00
CA VAL A 22 -13.83 2.32 -21.06
C VAL A 22 -13.57 1.05 -21.87
N LYS A 23 -13.91 1.08 -23.17
CA LYS A 23 -13.71 -0.05 -24.10
C LYS A 23 -12.71 0.26 -25.23
N THR A 24 -12.26 1.50 -25.34
CA THR A 24 -11.35 1.96 -26.41
C THR A 24 -10.28 2.87 -25.85
N GLY A 25 -9.06 2.78 -26.37
CA GLY A 25 -7.93 3.64 -26.01
C GLY A 25 -8.05 5.09 -26.50
N GLY A 26 -8.96 5.37 -27.43
CA GLY A 26 -9.18 6.71 -27.99
C GLY A 26 -10.02 7.65 -27.11
N GLY A 27 -10.50 7.20 -25.95
CA GLY A 27 -11.29 8.04 -25.06
C GLY A 27 -10.46 9.18 -24.45
N ALA A 28 -10.99 10.40 -24.48
CA ALA A 28 -10.31 11.58 -23.93
C ALA A 28 -9.95 11.42 -22.45
N ALA A 29 -10.76 10.68 -21.68
CA ALA A 29 -10.51 10.39 -20.28
C ALA A 29 -9.23 9.56 -20.02
N ILE A 30 -8.67 8.86 -21.01
CA ILE A 30 -7.37 8.21 -20.86
C ILE A 30 -6.30 9.29 -21.03
N GLN A 31 -5.63 9.63 -19.93
CA GLN A 31 -4.68 10.74 -19.85
C GLN A 31 -3.24 10.27 -19.87
N VAL A 32 -2.94 9.20 -19.14
CA VAL A 32 -1.58 8.67 -19.01
C VAL A 32 -1.49 7.30 -19.66
N CYS A 33 -0.45 7.07 -20.45
CA CYS A 33 -0.09 5.76 -20.98
C CYS A 33 1.43 5.64 -20.95
N ASP A 34 1.95 4.74 -20.12
CA ASP A 34 3.38 4.40 -20.12
C ASP A 34 3.52 2.89 -20.22
N GLY A 35 4.43 2.43 -21.08
CA GLY A 35 4.49 1.01 -21.46
C GLY A 35 3.19 0.46 -22.06
N PHE A 36 2.28 1.33 -22.55
CA PHE A 36 0.95 0.97 -23.02
C PHE A 36 0.59 1.64 -24.35
N VAL A 37 0.10 0.84 -25.30
CA VAL A 37 -0.33 1.28 -26.63
C VAL A 37 -1.85 1.25 -26.71
N ARG A 38 -2.46 2.42 -26.90
CA ARG A 38 -3.91 2.62 -27.03
C ARG A 38 -4.50 1.82 -28.20
N GLY A 39 -5.68 1.22 -27.98
CA GLY A 39 -6.41 0.46 -29.00
C GLY A 39 -7.62 1.19 -29.58
N THR A 40 -8.04 0.80 -30.78
CA THR A 40 -9.24 1.34 -31.45
C THR A 40 -10.52 0.52 -31.21
N GLY A 41 -10.40 -0.74 -30.78
CA GLY A 41 -11.53 -1.62 -30.41
C GLY A 41 -11.36 -2.33 -29.06
N ILE A 42 -10.33 -1.93 -28.33
CA ILE A 42 -9.97 -2.34 -26.97
C ILE A 42 -9.36 -1.12 -26.29
N VAL A 43 -9.20 -1.13 -24.97
CA VAL A 43 -8.49 -0.05 -24.27
C VAL A 43 -7.04 0.04 -24.76
N GLY A 44 -6.34 -1.09 -24.84
CA GLY A 44 -5.00 -1.12 -25.43
C GLY A 44 -4.18 -2.34 -25.02
N ARG A 45 -2.87 -2.26 -25.22
CA ARG A 45 -1.90 -3.36 -25.08
C ARG A 45 -0.68 -2.90 -24.30
N PHE A 46 -0.17 -3.73 -23.40
CA PHE A 46 1.09 -3.46 -22.72
C PHE A 46 2.27 -3.89 -23.60
N SER A 47 3.16 -2.93 -23.86
CA SER A 47 4.41 -3.09 -24.61
C SER A 47 5.65 -3.10 -23.72
N ALA A 48 5.52 -2.77 -22.44
CA ALA A 48 6.57 -2.87 -21.43
C ALA A 48 6.02 -3.47 -20.12
N SER A 49 6.93 -3.79 -19.21
CA SER A 49 6.63 -4.24 -17.84
C SER A 49 7.61 -3.55 -16.88
N PRO A 50 7.12 -2.78 -15.88
CA PRO A 50 5.72 -2.45 -15.67
C PRO A 50 5.15 -1.60 -16.81
N GLY A 51 3.83 -1.56 -16.91
CA GLY A 51 3.14 -0.57 -17.73
C GLY A 51 1.88 -0.09 -17.03
N LEU A 52 1.39 1.08 -17.42
CA LEU A 52 0.27 1.73 -16.75
C LEU A 52 -0.65 2.50 -17.69
N ILE A 53 -1.89 2.69 -17.23
CA ILE A 53 -2.90 3.57 -17.82
C ILE A 53 -3.50 4.47 -16.73
N GLY A 54 -3.63 5.76 -17.02
CA GLY A 54 -4.31 6.74 -16.17
C GLY A 54 -5.64 7.15 -16.78
N ILE A 55 -6.73 7.01 -16.03
CA ILE A 55 -8.10 7.31 -16.46
C ILE A 55 -8.69 8.38 -15.55
N LYS A 56 -9.15 9.49 -16.12
CA LYS A 56 -9.82 10.57 -15.39
C LYS A 56 -11.27 10.18 -15.06
N VAL A 57 -11.62 10.11 -13.79
CA VAL A 57 -12.95 9.74 -13.28
C VAL A 57 -13.44 10.78 -12.28
N ALA A 58 -14.75 11.01 -12.24
CA ALA A 58 -15.39 11.89 -11.26
C ALA A 58 -15.95 11.01 -10.14
N THR A 59 -15.36 11.10 -8.95
CA THR A 59 -15.84 10.38 -7.78
C THR A 59 -15.69 11.24 -6.52
N ASP A 60 -16.70 11.19 -5.66
CA ASP A 60 -16.74 11.73 -4.31
C ASP A 60 -16.65 10.61 -3.24
N GLY A 61 -16.54 9.36 -3.69
CA GLY A 61 -16.60 8.19 -2.83
C GLY A 61 -15.73 7.03 -3.30
N PRO A 62 -15.79 5.89 -2.58
CA PRO A 62 -15.08 4.67 -2.97
C PRO A 62 -15.58 4.15 -4.31
N VAL A 63 -14.66 3.61 -5.11
CA VAL A 63 -14.94 3.08 -6.44
C VAL A 63 -14.50 1.63 -6.57
N ARG A 64 -15.21 0.88 -7.40
CA ARG A 64 -14.92 -0.49 -7.74
C ARG A 64 -14.41 -0.56 -9.17
N VAL A 65 -13.20 -1.05 -9.34
CA VAL A 65 -12.56 -1.20 -10.65
C VAL A 65 -12.68 -2.64 -11.10
N THR A 66 -13.17 -2.86 -12.32
CA THR A 66 -13.20 -4.16 -12.98
C THR A 66 -12.40 -4.12 -14.29
N LEU A 67 -11.33 -4.91 -14.38
CA LEU A 67 -10.46 -5.04 -15.56
C LEU A 67 -10.76 -6.33 -16.31
N ARG A 68 -10.85 -6.27 -17.63
CA ARG A 68 -10.84 -7.45 -18.50
C ARG A 68 -9.51 -7.55 -19.20
N LEU A 69 -8.73 -8.57 -18.84
CA LEU A 69 -7.38 -8.81 -19.32
C LEU A 69 -7.36 -10.02 -20.23
N THR A 70 -6.61 -9.95 -21.33
CA THR A 70 -6.48 -11.06 -22.27
C THR A 70 -5.03 -11.20 -22.76
N ALA A 71 -4.53 -12.42 -22.86
CA ALA A 71 -3.21 -12.71 -23.43
C ALA A 71 -3.22 -12.42 -24.94
N ASP A 72 -2.49 -11.39 -25.35
CA ASP A 72 -2.42 -10.92 -26.73
C ASP A 72 -1.21 -11.51 -27.46
N ARG A 73 -1.50 -12.28 -28.51
CA ARG A 73 -0.45 -12.88 -29.34
C ARG A 73 0.27 -11.82 -30.18
N GLU A 74 -0.45 -10.83 -30.68
CA GLU A 74 0.11 -9.85 -31.61
C GLU A 74 1.23 -9.05 -30.96
N THR A 75 0.98 -8.53 -29.76
CA THR A 75 1.98 -7.77 -29.00
C THR A 75 3.16 -8.64 -28.58
N ALA A 76 2.90 -9.88 -28.13
CA ALA A 76 3.97 -10.81 -27.78
C ALA A 76 4.90 -11.11 -28.98
N GLN A 77 4.33 -11.35 -30.17
CA GLN A 77 5.11 -11.58 -31.38
C GLN A 77 5.85 -10.31 -31.83
N TRP A 78 5.17 -9.16 -31.85
CA TRP A 78 5.75 -7.87 -32.21
C TRP A 78 6.99 -7.56 -31.37
N TRP A 79 6.89 -7.78 -30.06
CA TRP A 79 7.96 -7.51 -29.10
C TRP A 79 9.15 -8.43 -29.35
N GLN A 80 8.91 -9.73 -29.56
CA GLN A 80 9.97 -10.70 -29.86
C GLN A 80 10.78 -10.39 -31.12
N HIS A 81 10.10 -9.87 -32.15
CA HIS A 81 10.77 -9.54 -33.40
C HIS A 81 11.64 -8.28 -33.28
N ARG A 82 11.36 -7.41 -32.30
CA ARG A 82 12.05 -6.11 -32.17
C ARG A 82 13.01 -6.01 -30.99
N VAL A 83 12.79 -6.78 -29.93
CA VAL A 83 13.68 -6.78 -28.77
C VAL A 83 14.84 -7.76 -29.03
N PRO A 84 16.10 -7.29 -28.97
CA PRO A 84 17.26 -8.15 -29.20
C PRO A 84 17.33 -9.30 -28.17
N ASP A 85 17.76 -10.48 -28.61
CA ASP A 85 17.88 -11.68 -27.75
C ASP A 85 18.78 -11.45 -26.52
N ARG A 86 19.77 -10.56 -26.64
CA ARG A 86 20.66 -10.15 -25.53
C ARG A 86 19.94 -9.42 -24.38
N VAL A 87 18.75 -8.90 -24.63
CA VAL A 87 17.94 -8.18 -23.64
C VAL A 87 17.02 -9.16 -22.89
N THR A 88 16.45 -10.15 -23.59
CA THR A 88 15.60 -11.17 -22.95
C THR A 88 15.48 -12.43 -23.81
N PRO A 89 15.52 -13.64 -23.22
CA PRO A 89 15.24 -14.87 -23.96
C PRO A 89 13.83 -14.86 -24.55
N ARG A 90 13.73 -15.10 -25.87
CA ARG A 90 12.45 -15.19 -26.58
C ARG A 90 11.66 -16.42 -26.13
N GLN A 91 10.73 -16.24 -25.21
CA GLN A 91 9.76 -17.27 -24.81
C GLN A 91 8.33 -16.85 -25.21
N PRO A 92 7.85 -17.22 -26.42
CA PRO A 92 6.52 -16.82 -26.91
C PRO A 92 5.36 -17.47 -26.20
N HIS A 93 5.65 -18.51 -25.45
CA HIS A 93 4.70 -19.45 -24.93
C HIS A 93 5.09 -19.74 -23.49
N GLY A 94 4.19 -19.45 -22.57
CA GLY A 94 4.39 -19.62 -21.15
C GLY A 94 3.31 -18.88 -20.39
N ALA A 95 3.12 -19.25 -19.13
CA ALA A 95 2.15 -18.61 -18.27
C ALA A 95 2.62 -17.21 -17.88
N ARG A 96 1.71 -16.23 -17.90
CA ARG A 96 2.00 -14.84 -17.53
C ARG A 96 1.44 -14.57 -16.15
N LEU A 97 2.31 -14.46 -15.14
CA LEU A 97 1.93 -14.04 -13.80
C LEU A 97 2.18 -12.54 -13.63
N LEU A 98 1.12 -11.81 -13.35
CA LEU A 98 1.07 -10.36 -13.33
C LEU A 98 0.61 -9.88 -11.96
N LEU A 99 1.19 -8.80 -11.46
CA LEU A 99 0.59 -8.00 -10.40
C LEU A 99 -0.30 -6.95 -11.02
N VAL A 100 -1.54 -6.86 -10.54
CA VAL A 100 -2.45 -5.75 -10.86
C VAL A 100 -2.33 -4.75 -9.74
N ARG A 101 -1.88 -3.54 -10.06
CA ARG A 101 -1.69 -2.46 -9.10
C ARG A 101 -2.59 -1.28 -9.45
N SER A 102 -2.84 -0.45 -8.45
CA SER A 102 -3.47 0.85 -8.63
C SER A 102 -2.91 1.83 -7.63
N GLN A 103 -2.48 2.99 -8.12
CA GLN A 103 -1.83 4.05 -7.34
C GLN A 103 -0.60 3.53 -6.58
N GLY A 104 0.23 2.73 -7.26
CA GLY A 104 1.41 2.09 -6.67
C GLY A 104 1.13 0.89 -5.76
N ALA A 105 -0.10 0.69 -5.27
CA ALA A 105 -0.44 -0.42 -4.38
C ALA A 105 -0.87 -1.66 -5.16
N THR A 106 -0.34 -2.83 -4.79
CA THR A 106 -0.75 -4.13 -5.35
C THR A 106 -2.14 -4.50 -4.88
N ARG A 107 -3.06 -4.73 -5.82
CA ARG A 107 -4.48 -5.04 -5.54
C ARG A 107 -4.76 -6.52 -5.62
N THR A 108 -4.17 -7.17 -6.62
CA THR A 108 -4.28 -8.61 -6.80
C THR A 108 -3.17 -9.08 -7.73
N ALA A 109 -3.18 -10.37 -8.04
CA ALA A 109 -2.35 -10.94 -9.07
C ALA A 109 -3.22 -11.73 -10.05
N VAL A 110 -2.74 -11.87 -11.27
CA VAL A 110 -3.44 -12.56 -12.35
C VAL A 110 -2.49 -13.49 -13.03
N LEU A 111 -2.99 -14.68 -13.33
CA LEU A 111 -2.30 -15.59 -14.19
C LEU A 111 -3.08 -15.77 -15.49
N LEU A 112 -2.40 -15.52 -16.61
CA LEU A 112 -2.88 -15.86 -17.94
C LEU A 112 -2.04 -17.02 -18.49
N ASP A 113 -2.52 -18.25 -18.28
CA ASP A 113 -1.87 -19.45 -18.81
C ASP A 113 -2.52 -19.89 -20.13
N ARG A 114 -1.68 -20.20 -21.12
CA ARG A 114 -2.09 -20.74 -22.41
C ARG A 114 -1.62 -22.20 -22.49
N PRO A 115 -2.54 -23.18 -22.64
CA PRO A 115 -2.15 -24.56 -22.84
C PRO A 115 -1.23 -24.70 -24.05
N HIS A 116 -0.05 -25.30 -23.86
CA HIS A 116 0.89 -25.57 -24.95
C HIS A 116 0.19 -26.31 -26.10
N GLY A 117 0.26 -25.74 -27.32
CA GLY A 117 -0.31 -26.35 -28.53
C GLY A 117 -1.81 -26.15 -28.73
N SER A 118 -2.53 -25.45 -27.85
CA SER A 118 -3.91 -25.04 -28.13
C SER A 118 -3.96 -23.86 -29.09
N PHE A 119 -4.62 -24.05 -30.23
CA PHE A 119 -4.96 -22.97 -31.16
C PHE A 119 -6.27 -22.24 -30.80
N ALA A 120 -6.93 -22.62 -29.69
CA ALA A 120 -8.25 -22.11 -29.32
C ALA A 120 -8.21 -21.25 -28.03
N LEU A 121 -8.80 -20.06 -28.17
CA LEU A 121 -9.11 -18.98 -27.22
C LEU A 121 -7.92 -18.34 -26.47
N ASP A 122 -7.87 -17.01 -26.53
CA ASP A 122 -6.96 -16.20 -25.75
C ASP A 122 -7.22 -16.45 -24.25
N ALA A 123 -6.18 -16.66 -23.45
CA ALA A 123 -6.33 -16.76 -22.01
C ALA A 123 -6.81 -15.40 -21.48
N SER A 124 -7.98 -15.36 -20.85
CA SER A 124 -8.60 -14.12 -20.37
C SER A 124 -8.94 -14.21 -18.89
N ALA A 125 -8.81 -13.09 -18.18
CA ALA A 125 -9.20 -12.94 -16.79
C ALA A 125 -10.04 -11.68 -16.60
N THR A 126 -10.98 -11.73 -15.66
CA THR A 126 -11.65 -10.53 -15.13
C THR A 126 -11.17 -10.32 -13.70
N VAL A 127 -10.70 -9.11 -13.42
CA VAL A 127 -10.18 -8.70 -12.11
C VAL A 127 -11.08 -7.64 -11.55
N ARG A 128 -11.40 -7.72 -10.26
CA ARG A 128 -12.25 -6.75 -9.55
C ARG A 128 -11.58 -6.40 -8.23
N PHE A 129 -11.47 -5.12 -7.92
CA PHE A 129 -10.99 -4.61 -6.64
C PHE A 129 -11.60 -3.25 -6.33
N ASP A 130 -11.62 -2.89 -5.06
CA ASP A 130 -12.17 -1.63 -4.57
C ASP A 130 -11.04 -0.67 -4.21
N LEU A 131 -11.31 0.62 -4.38
CA LEU A 131 -10.46 1.74 -3.96
C LEU A 131 -11.27 2.63 -3.02
N THR A 132 -10.64 3.08 -1.94
CA THR A 132 -11.27 4.09 -1.06
C THR A 132 -11.32 5.45 -1.75
N ALA A 133 -12.10 6.38 -1.20
CA ALA A 133 -12.19 7.73 -1.75
C ALA A 133 -10.83 8.44 -1.73
N GLU A 134 -10.02 8.18 -0.70
CA GLU A 134 -8.71 8.78 -0.48
C GLU A 134 -7.62 8.20 -1.39
N GLU A 135 -7.84 6.99 -1.91
CA GLU A 135 -6.92 6.34 -2.84
C GLU A 135 -7.04 6.91 -4.25
N VAL A 136 -8.20 7.44 -4.64
CA VAL A 136 -8.33 8.19 -5.89
C VAL A 136 -7.95 9.65 -5.58
N PRO A 137 -6.88 10.20 -6.18
CA PRO A 137 -6.50 11.59 -5.91
C PRO A 137 -7.65 12.56 -6.19
N ALA A 138 -7.66 13.71 -5.52
CA ALA A 138 -8.75 14.69 -5.63
C ALA A 138 -8.98 15.19 -7.07
N ASP A 139 -7.96 15.09 -7.92
CA ASP A 139 -8.08 15.43 -9.33
C ASP A 139 -8.84 14.34 -10.14
N GLY A 140 -9.11 13.17 -9.56
CA GLY A 140 -9.81 12.07 -10.20
C GLY A 140 -8.96 11.20 -11.12
N LEU A 141 -7.62 11.29 -11.08
CA LEU A 141 -6.76 10.45 -11.93
C LEU A 141 -6.60 9.04 -11.35
N LEU A 142 -7.37 8.08 -11.85
CA LEU A 142 -7.24 6.66 -11.53
C LEU A 142 -6.08 6.03 -12.32
N ILE A 143 -5.02 5.61 -11.63
CA ILE A 143 -3.88 4.91 -12.23
C ILE A 143 -4.04 3.40 -12.05
N LEU A 144 -3.88 2.65 -13.14
CA LEU A 144 -3.92 1.19 -13.19
C LEU A 144 -2.62 0.69 -13.79
N GLU A 145 -1.97 -0.27 -13.14
CA GLU A 145 -0.66 -0.77 -13.56
C GLU A 145 -0.68 -2.30 -13.66
N LEU A 146 0.03 -2.84 -14.64
CA LEU A 146 0.42 -4.24 -14.68
C LEU A 146 1.94 -4.33 -14.50
N ALA A 147 2.38 -5.09 -13.52
CA ALA A 147 3.79 -5.28 -13.20
C ALA A 147 4.15 -6.77 -13.12
N ASP A 148 5.45 -7.05 -13.23
CA ASP A 148 5.99 -8.38 -12.93
C ASP A 148 5.90 -8.69 -11.42
N ALA A 149 5.69 -9.95 -11.08
CA ALA A 149 5.85 -10.40 -9.70
C ALA A 149 7.35 -10.47 -9.36
N THR A 150 7.76 -9.86 -8.25
CA THR A 150 9.16 -9.87 -7.78
C THR A 150 9.64 -11.29 -7.50
N ALA A 151 8.77 -12.12 -6.91
CA ALA A 151 9.02 -13.53 -6.63
C ALA A 151 8.25 -14.45 -7.60
N ALA A 152 8.39 -14.20 -8.90
CA ALA A 152 7.75 -15.01 -9.92
C ALA A 152 8.22 -16.49 -9.85
N PRO A 153 7.30 -17.47 -9.86
CA PRO A 153 7.66 -18.89 -9.81
C PRO A 153 8.23 -19.36 -11.16
N ASP A 154 9.06 -20.40 -11.10
CA ASP A 154 9.62 -21.05 -12.28
C ASP A 154 8.52 -21.44 -13.29
N GLY A 155 8.78 -21.19 -14.58
CA GLY A 155 7.83 -21.48 -15.67
C GLY A 155 6.85 -20.35 -15.99
N THR A 156 6.90 -19.23 -15.26
CA THR A 156 6.26 -17.99 -15.68
C THR A 156 7.20 -17.15 -16.54
N LEU A 157 6.63 -16.38 -17.47
CA LEU A 157 7.40 -15.53 -18.36
C LEU A 157 7.91 -14.27 -17.63
N PRO A 158 9.17 -13.85 -17.87
CA PRO A 158 9.61 -12.51 -17.49
C PRO A 158 8.86 -11.46 -18.33
N HIS A 159 8.71 -10.24 -17.81
CA HIS A 159 7.95 -9.17 -18.47
C HIS A 159 6.53 -9.63 -18.84
N ALA A 160 5.87 -10.27 -17.88
CA ALA A 160 4.59 -10.92 -18.04
C ALA A 160 3.54 -9.96 -18.64
N ALA A 161 3.61 -8.66 -18.32
CA ALA A 161 2.68 -7.65 -18.84
C ALA A 161 2.78 -7.49 -20.36
N VAL A 162 3.97 -7.66 -20.94
CA VAL A 162 4.17 -7.55 -22.39
C VAL A 162 3.40 -8.64 -23.12
N GLY A 163 2.47 -8.30 -24.00
CA GLY A 163 1.60 -9.32 -24.59
C GLY A 163 0.33 -9.59 -23.79
N VAL A 164 -0.04 -8.66 -22.93
CA VAL A 164 -1.37 -8.59 -22.30
C VAL A 164 -2.09 -7.38 -22.89
N ARG A 165 -3.37 -7.58 -23.22
CA ARG A 165 -4.27 -6.48 -23.62
C ARG A 165 -5.35 -6.26 -22.57
N VAL A 166 -5.81 -5.02 -22.49
CA VAL A 166 -6.95 -4.60 -21.68
C VAL A 166 -8.13 -4.42 -22.62
N ASP A 167 -9.11 -5.31 -22.53
CA ASP A 167 -10.30 -5.27 -23.37
C ASP A 167 -11.29 -4.21 -22.88
N ALA A 168 -11.47 -4.11 -21.56
CA ALA A 168 -12.34 -3.12 -20.94
C ALA A 168 -11.89 -2.79 -19.50
N VAL A 169 -12.18 -1.55 -19.09
CA VAL A 169 -12.11 -1.10 -17.69
C VAL A 169 -13.49 -0.58 -17.30
N THR A 170 -14.07 -1.12 -16.23
CA THR A 170 -15.32 -0.62 -15.64
C THR A 170 -15.00 0.01 -14.29
N VAL A 171 -15.58 1.17 -14.01
CA VAL A 171 -15.45 1.86 -12.73
C VAL A 171 -16.85 2.16 -12.24
N ASP A 172 -17.23 1.58 -11.12
CA ASP A 172 -18.55 1.72 -10.50
C ASP A 172 -18.40 2.38 -9.13
N PRO A 173 -19.35 3.21 -8.66
CA PRO A 173 -19.37 3.62 -7.26
C PRO A 173 -19.65 2.39 -6.37
N VAL A 174 -19.00 2.31 -5.21
CA VAL A 174 -19.29 1.24 -4.22
C VAL A 174 -20.51 1.68 -3.39
N PRO A 175 -21.66 0.97 -3.44
CA PRO A 175 -22.81 1.29 -2.61
C PRO A 175 -22.45 1.30 -1.12
N ALA A 176 -23.06 2.18 -0.33
CA ALA A 176 -22.74 2.29 1.11
C ALA A 176 -22.95 0.96 1.87
N GLU A 177 -23.96 0.19 1.47
CA GLU A 177 -24.28 -1.17 1.96
C GLU A 177 -23.29 -2.25 1.52
N ASP A 178 -22.53 -1.98 0.46
CA ASP A 178 -21.48 -2.84 -0.09
C ASP A 178 -20.09 -2.51 0.48
N ARG A 179 -19.98 -1.42 1.26
CA ARG A 179 -18.77 -1.11 2.00
C ARG A 179 -18.48 -2.28 2.94
N PRO A 180 -17.25 -2.80 2.96
CA PRO A 180 -16.91 -3.96 3.78
C PRO A 180 -17.08 -3.61 5.27
N ALA A 181 -18.25 -3.94 5.83
CA ALA A 181 -18.48 -4.00 7.26
C ALA A 181 -17.83 -5.30 7.77
N GLY A 182 -16.52 -5.28 7.98
CA GLY A 182 -15.79 -6.27 8.81
C GLY A 182 -15.70 -7.71 8.32
N ASP A 183 -16.75 -8.36 7.81
CA ASP A 183 -16.86 -9.83 7.74
C ASP A 183 -17.63 -10.37 6.53
N ARG A 184 -17.29 -9.94 5.30
CA ARG A 184 -17.76 -10.70 4.13
C ARG A 184 -16.99 -12.03 3.99
N PRO A 185 -17.66 -13.16 3.73
CA PRO A 185 -16.98 -14.38 3.31
C PRO A 185 -16.17 -14.07 2.05
N VAL A 186 -14.89 -14.46 2.05
CA VAL A 186 -13.98 -14.24 0.92
C VAL A 186 -14.36 -15.19 -0.21
N GLU A 187 -15.43 -14.86 -0.95
CA GLU A 187 -15.75 -15.52 -2.22
C GLU A 187 -14.74 -15.15 -3.33
N ASP A 188 -13.91 -14.12 -3.11
CA ASP A 188 -12.94 -13.57 -4.07
C ASP A 188 -11.48 -14.00 -3.80
N LEU A 189 -11.25 -15.24 -3.37
CA LEU A 189 -9.93 -15.84 -3.61
C LEU A 189 -9.84 -16.18 -5.11
N ALA A 190 -9.39 -15.21 -5.91
CA ALA A 190 -9.07 -15.46 -7.31
C ALA A 190 -7.95 -16.50 -7.38
N THR A 191 -8.34 -17.74 -7.66
CA THR A 191 -7.45 -18.88 -7.58
C THR A 191 -7.43 -19.57 -8.94
N GLY A 192 -6.25 -19.60 -9.57
CA GLY A 192 -6.01 -20.20 -10.88
C GLY A 192 -4.75 -21.08 -10.89
N PRO A 193 -4.72 -22.17 -11.65
CA PRO A 193 -3.51 -22.99 -11.82
C PRO A 193 -2.49 -22.27 -12.70
N VAL A 194 -1.27 -22.04 -12.19
CA VAL A 194 -0.12 -21.37 -12.87
C VAL A 194 0.54 -22.28 -13.89
N ALA A 195 1.17 -23.33 -13.40
CA ALA A 195 1.80 -24.46 -14.09
C ALA A 195 2.52 -25.27 -13.01
N GLY A 196 2.81 -26.56 -13.25
CA GLY A 196 3.77 -27.31 -12.42
C GLY A 196 3.48 -27.40 -10.91
N GLY A 197 2.23 -27.29 -10.46
CA GLY A 197 1.87 -27.33 -9.04
C GLY A 197 1.80 -25.97 -8.36
N VAL A 198 1.83 -24.89 -9.12
CA VAL A 198 1.79 -23.52 -8.60
C VAL A 198 0.38 -22.95 -8.71
N PHE A 199 -0.13 -22.33 -7.65
CA PHE A 199 -1.50 -21.83 -7.53
C PHE A 199 -1.53 -20.40 -7.02
N LEU A 200 -2.31 -19.54 -7.67
CA LEU A 200 -2.47 -18.17 -7.21
C LEU A 200 -3.35 -18.10 -5.94
N ALA A 201 -2.88 -17.40 -4.92
CA ALA A 201 -3.60 -17.05 -3.70
C ALA A 201 -3.62 -15.52 -3.57
N ALA A 202 -4.53 -14.86 -4.27
CA ALA A 202 -4.60 -13.41 -4.32
C ALA A 202 -5.81 -12.89 -3.53
N PRO A 203 -5.68 -12.62 -2.22
CA PRO A 203 -6.73 -11.90 -1.52
C PRO A 203 -6.78 -10.45 -2.04
N ALA A 204 -7.99 -9.88 -2.17
CA ALA A 204 -8.18 -8.50 -2.61
C ALA A 204 -7.78 -7.45 -1.55
N ALA A 205 -7.63 -7.89 -0.29
CA ALA A 205 -7.21 -7.08 0.85
C ALA A 205 -6.42 -7.95 1.84
N PRO A 206 -5.58 -7.36 2.71
CA PRO A 206 -4.94 -8.09 3.79
C PRO A 206 -5.94 -8.91 4.60
N VAL A 207 -5.65 -10.20 4.81
CA VAL A 207 -6.59 -11.10 5.49
C VAL A 207 -5.83 -12.07 6.40
N SER A 208 -6.31 -12.16 7.64
CA SER A 208 -5.89 -13.17 8.61
C SER A 208 -6.89 -14.31 8.63
N GLY A 209 -6.40 -15.55 8.72
CA GLY A 209 -7.27 -16.70 8.89
C GLY A 209 -6.58 -18.01 8.57
N THR A 210 -7.40 -19.06 8.50
CA THR A 210 -7.01 -20.34 7.92
C THR A 210 -7.39 -20.36 6.45
N PHE A 211 -6.41 -20.36 5.57
CA PHE A 211 -6.56 -20.58 4.15
C PHE A 211 -6.49 -22.08 3.87
N VAL A 212 -7.47 -22.60 3.14
CA VAL A 212 -7.50 -23.99 2.70
C VAL A 212 -7.68 -24.03 1.20
N TRP A 213 -6.66 -24.55 0.50
CA TRP A 213 -6.74 -24.88 -0.93
C TRP A 213 -6.91 -26.38 -1.07
N THR A 214 -8.00 -26.80 -1.70
CA THR A 214 -8.27 -28.20 -2.03
C THR A 214 -7.97 -28.43 -3.50
N LEU A 215 -7.03 -29.33 -3.77
CA LEU A 215 -6.50 -29.63 -5.08
C LEU A 215 -6.72 -31.11 -5.40
N ARG A 216 -6.88 -31.44 -6.67
CA ARG A 216 -6.99 -32.80 -7.18
C ARG A 216 -5.84 -33.06 -8.15
N ALA A 217 -5.03 -34.06 -7.83
CA ALA A 217 -4.01 -34.62 -8.70
C ALA A 217 -4.66 -35.42 -9.83
N GLY A 218 -4.18 -35.17 -11.05
CA GLY A 218 -4.44 -35.94 -12.25
C GLY A 218 -3.14 -36.41 -12.91
N PRO A 219 -3.22 -37.36 -13.85
CA PRO A 219 -2.06 -37.74 -14.65
C PRO A 219 -1.54 -36.50 -15.37
N ALA A 220 -0.25 -36.21 -15.23
CA ALA A 220 0.40 -35.23 -16.08
C ALA A 220 0.24 -35.70 -17.52
N ALA A 221 -0.40 -34.89 -18.37
CA ALA A 221 -0.37 -35.15 -19.81
C ALA A 221 1.10 -35.03 -20.22
N THR A 222 1.77 -36.16 -20.42
CA THR A 222 3.07 -36.20 -21.07
C THR A 222 2.82 -35.76 -22.50
N VAL A 223 2.99 -34.46 -22.76
CA VAL A 223 3.16 -33.98 -24.13
C VAL A 223 4.50 -34.57 -24.58
N PRO A 224 4.52 -35.45 -25.60
CA PRO A 224 5.78 -35.97 -26.12
C PRO A 224 6.63 -34.77 -26.58
N ALA A 225 7.87 -34.68 -26.11
CA ALA A 225 8.79 -33.57 -26.40
C ALA A 225 9.02 -33.39 -27.92
N ASP A 226 8.76 -34.44 -28.67
CA ASP A 226 8.85 -34.65 -30.11
C ASP A 226 7.69 -34.04 -30.92
N ARG A 227 6.68 -33.42 -30.28
CA ARG A 227 5.60 -32.66 -30.96
C ARG A 227 5.76 -31.14 -30.89
N VAL A 228 6.95 -30.63 -30.63
CA VAL A 228 7.28 -29.25 -30.98
C VAL A 228 7.35 -29.18 -32.50
N ALA A 229 6.27 -28.72 -33.13
CA ALA A 229 6.31 -28.43 -34.57
C ALA A 229 7.46 -27.46 -34.83
N PRO A 230 8.31 -27.68 -35.85
CA PRO A 230 9.32 -26.71 -36.23
C PRO A 230 8.62 -25.37 -36.46
N PRO A 231 9.23 -24.24 -36.06
CA PRO A 231 8.64 -22.92 -36.26
C PRO A 231 8.22 -22.81 -37.72
N ALA A 232 6.95 -22.51 -37.96
CA ALA A 232 6.50 -22.13 -39.29
C ALA A 232 7.42 -20.98 -39.73
N GLY A 233 8.11 -21.16 -40.86
CA GLY A 233 9.01 -20.15 -41.40
C GLY A 233 8.33 -18.78 -41.46
N PRO A 234 9.12 -17.68 -41.47
CA PRO A 234 8.58 -16.33 -41.37
C PRO A 234 7.48 -16.10 -42.41
N LEU A 235 6.27 -15.78 -41.95
CA LEU A 235 5.12 -15.46 -42.81
C LEU A 235 5.21 -14.06 -43.45
N TRP A 236 6.36 -13.41 -43.33
CA TRP A 236 6.66 -12.11 -43.88
C TRP A 236 8.17 -12.02 -44.15
N GLU A 237 8.52 -11.83 -45.42
CA GLU A 237 9.82 -11.26 -45.77
C GLU A 237 9.79 -9.79 -45.33
N GLU A 238 10.80 -9.35 -44.57
CA GLU A 238 11.00 -7.93 -44.32
C GLU A 238 11.12 -7.20 -45.67
N PRO A 239 10.40 -6.09 -45.88
CA PRO A 239 10.73 -5.24 -47.01
C PRO A 239 12.14 -4.70 -46.75
N PRO A 240 13.08 -4.85 -47.69
CA PRO A 240 14.42 -4.32 -47.51
C PRO A 240 14.32 -2.83 -47.18
N THR A 241 14.99 -2.43 -46.10
CA THR A 241 15.20 -1.04 -45.72
C THR A 241 15.85 -0.32 -46.90
N GLY A 242 15.07 0.53 -47.59
CA GLY A 242 15.49 1.21 -48.82
C GLY A 242 14.59 0.98 -50.05
N ALA A 243 13.47 0.27 -49.93
CA ALA A 243 12.60 0.01 -51.08
C ALA A 243 12.09 1.33 -51.75
N PRO A 244 12.33 1.52 -53.06
CA PRO A 244 11.89 2.71 -53.78
C PRO A 244 10.37 2.87 -53.74
N ARG A 245 9.88 4.11 -53.75
CA ARG A 245 8.44 4.43 -53.80
C ARG A 245 7.81 3.74 -55.02
N LEU A 246 7.14 2.61 -54.79
CA LEU A 246 6.45 1.84 -55.82
C LEU A 246 5.39 2.71 -56.50
N ARG A 247 5.41 2.73 -57.85
CA ARG A 247 4.41 3.44 -58.66
C ARG A 247 3.03 2.83 -58.39
N TYR A 248 1.97 3.62 -58.58
CA TYR A 248 0.59 3.22 -58.24
C TYR A 248 0.17 1.86 -58.85
N ARG A 249 0.67 1.56 -60.05
CA ARG A 249 0.46 0.28 -60.75
C ARG A 249 1.05 -0.93 -59.99
N ASP A 250 2.23 -0.77 -59.38
CA ASP A 250 2.91 -1.85 -58.66
C ASP A 250 2.29 -2.12 -57.29
N LYS A 251 1.71 -1.09 -56.67
CA LYS A 251 0.86 -1.24 -55.48
C LYS A 251 -0.39 -2.08 -55.78
N GLY A 252 -0.99 -1.89 -56.95
CA GLY A 252 -2.12 -2.69 -57.42
C GLY A 252 -1.75 -4.17 -57.61
N ILE A 253 -0.58 -4.45 -58.22
CA ILE A 253 -0.09 -5.81 -58.42
C ILE A 253 0.26 -6.49 -57.09
N ALA A 254 0.90 -5.76 -56.15
CA ALA A 254 1.22 -6.27 -54.83
C ALA A 254 -0.05 -6.57 -54.01
N LEU A 255 -1.08 -5.73 -54.10
CA LEU A 255 -2.37 -5.95 -53.44
C LEU A 255 -3.10 -7.17 -54.03
N ALA A 256 -3.08 -7.34 -55.36
CA ALA A 256 -3.65 -8.51 -56.03
C ALA A 256 -2.95 -9.81 -55.62
N ARG A 257 -1.61 -9.81 -55.54
CA ARG A 257 -0.81 -10.95 -55.05
C ARG A 257 -1.11 -11.28 -53.58
N ARG A 258 -1.27 -10.27 -52.73
CA ARG A 258 -1.68 -10.46 -51.31
C ARG A 258 -3.08 -11.06 -51.20
N ARG A 259 -4.05 -10.59 -51.99
CA ARG A 259 -5.40 -11.16 -52.02
C ARG A 259 -5.41 -12.61 -52.52
N LEU A 260 -4.60 -12.93 -53.53
CA LEU A 260 -4.46 -14.29 -54.04
C LEU A 260 -3.81 -15.25 -53.01
N ALA A 261 -2.80 -14.77 -52.28
CA ALA A 261 -2.16 -15.53 -51.19
C ALA A 261 -3.13 -15.76 -50.02
N ALA A 262 -3.90 -14.74 -49.62
CA ALA A 262 -4.94 -14.86 -48.59
C ALA A 262 -6.05 -15.85 -49.02
N ALA A 263 -6.47 -15.83 -50.28
CA ALA A 263 -7.45 -16.76 -50.83
C ALA A 263 -6.93 -18.21 -50.83
N ARG A 264 -5.67 -18.43 -51.23
CA ARG A 264 -5.01 -19.75 -51.17
C ARG A 264 -4.87 -20.27 -49.74
N PHE A 265 -4.53 -19.40 -48.78
CA PHE A 265 -4.45 -19.74 -47.37
C PHE A 265 -5.83 -20.10 -46.79
N ALA A 266 -6.87 -19.33 -47.13
CA ALA A 266 -8.25 -19.62 -46.73
C ALA A 266 -8.75 -20.95 -47.32
N ALA A 267 -8.41 -21.27 -48.57
CA ALA A 267 -8.71 -22.55 -49.21
C ALA A 267 -7.98 -23.73 -48.54
N SER A 268 -6.69 -23.57 -48.24
CA SER A 268 -5.89 -24.59 -47.53
C SER A 268 -6.43 -24.86 -46.12
N ASN A 269 -6.83 -23.82 -45.39
CA ASN A 269 -7.46 -23.97 -44.07
C ASN A 269 -8.85 -24.64 -44.15
N ARG A 270 -9.62 -24.39 -45.22
CA ARG A 270 -10.90 -25.07 -45.45
C ARG A 270 -10.69 -26.57 -45.73
N ALA A 271 -9.70 -26.92 -46.56
CA ALA A 271 -9.32 -28.30 -46.82
C ALA A 271 -8.82 -29.03 -45.55
N ARG A 272 -8.01 -28.34 -44.74
CA ARG A 272 -7.49 -28.87 -43.47
C ARG A 272 -8.58 -29.07 -42.41
N ARG A 273 -9.55 -28.16 -42.32
CA ARG A 273 -10.75 -28.33 -41.47
C ARG A 273 -11.64 -29.48 -41.96
N GLY A 274 -11.71 -29.70 -43.27
CA GLY A 274 -12.35 -30.88 -43.87
C GLY A 274 -11.67 -32.19 -43.46
N MET A 275 -10.34 -32.25 -43.53
CA MET A 275 -9.55 -33.40 -43.07
C MET A 275 -9.69 -33.67 -41.57
N ILE A 276 -9.73 -32.65 -40.72
CA ILE A 276 -9.91 -32.83 -39.26
C ILE A 276 -11.32 -33.34 -38.93
N ARG A 277 -12.34 -32.89 -39.67
CA ARG A 277 -13.71 -33.43 -39.54
C ARG A 277 -13.80 -34.88 -40.05
N GLY A 278 -13.09 -35.21 -41.14
CA GLY A 278 -12.96 -36.58 -41.64
C GLY A 278 -12.22 -37.50 -40.66
N ALA A 279 -11.14 -37.04 -40.04
CA ALA A 279 -10.38 -37.81 -39.05
C ALA A 279 -11.19 -38.07 -37.77
N ARG A 280 -12.10 -37.16 -37.38
CA ARG A 280 -13.06 -37.39 -36.28
C ARG A 280 -14.19 -38.36 -36.64
N ALA A 281 -14.55 -38.49 -37.90
CA ALA A 281 -15.56 -39.45 -38.37
C ALA A 281 -14.99 -40.89 -38.48
N VAL A 282 -13.67 -41.04 -38.67
CA VAL A 282 -13.00 -42.35 -38.78
C VAL A 282 -12.50 -42.88 -37.42
N THR A 283 -12.61 -42.09 -36.33
CA THR A 283 -12.14 -42.47 -34.97
C THR A 283 -13.25 -42.80 -33.98
N ALA A 284 -14.39 -43.31 -34.44
CA ALA A 284 -15.33 -44.08 -33.61
C ALA A 284 -16.02 -45.15 -34.48
N PRO A 285 -16.00 -46.47 -34.16
CA PRO A 285 -15.69 -47.11 -32.88
C PRO A 285 -14.59 -48.20 -32.97
N VAL A 286 -13.44 -48.00 -32.32
CA VAL A 286 -12.60 -49.10 -31.82
C VAL A 286 -12.50 -48.94 -30.31
N ARG A 287 -13.62 -49.25 -29.64
CA ARG A 287 -13.70 -49.51 -28.21
C ARG A 287 -13.50 -51.02 -28.00
N TYR A 288 -12.28 -51.49 -28.09
CA TYR A 288 -11.89 -52.81 -27.60
C TYR A 288 -10.55 -52.72 -26.86
N GLY A 289 -10.58 -53.01 -25.56
CA GLY A 289 -9.50 -53.79 -24.93
C GLY A 289 -8.38 -53.09 -24.16
N LEU A 290 -8.18 -51.77 -24.25
CA LEU A 290 -7.20 -51.11 -23.38
C LEU A 290 -7.92 -50.52 -22.17
N ALA A 291 -8.03 -51.33 -21.11
CA ALA A 291 -8.24 -50.80 -19.78
C ALA A 291 -7.25 -49.63 -19.58
N PRO A 292 -7.70 -48.42 -19.21
CA PRO A 292 -6.76 -47.39 -18.85
C PRO A 292 -5.88 -48.00 -17.76
N LEU A 293 -4.58 -48.11 -18.04
CA LEU A 293 -3.54 -48.31 -17.04
C LEU A 293 -3.69 -47.12 -16.10
N THR A 294 -4.65 -47.26 -15.19
CA THR A 294 -4.98 -46.30 -14.16
C THR A 294 -3.88 -46.57 -13.18
N VAL A 295 -2.71 -45.98 -13.44
CA VAL A 295 -1.61 -45.96 -12.49
C VAL A 295 -2.14 -45.16 -11.31
N ARG A 296 -2.87 -45.86 -10.43
CA ARG A 296 -3.27 -45.41 -9.10
C ARG A 296 -2.01 -45.41 -8.24
N THR A 297 -1.02 -44.62 -8.62
CA THR A 297 0.02 -44.25 -7.66
C THR A 297 -0.64 -43.28 -6.70
N ALA A 298 -1.11 -43.83 -5.58
CA ALA A 298 -1.58 -43.04 -4.46
C ALA A 298 -0.46 -42.09 -4.03
N LEU A 299 -0.72 -40.78 -4.04
CA LEU A 299 0.18 -39.79 -3.47
C LEU A 299 0.29 -40.06 -1.97
N ARG A 300 1.51 -40.15 -1.44
CA ARG A 300 1.71 -40.21 0.01
C ARG A 300 1.90 -38.78 0.54
N PRO A 301 1.47 -38.48 1.78
CA PRO A 301 1.65 -37.15 2.38
C PRO A 301 3.09 -36.63 2.31
N ARG A 302 4.07 -37.50 2.54
CA ARG A 302 5.50 -37.17 2.48
C ARG A 302 6.03 -36.83 1.08
N ASP A 303 5.25 -37.11 0.03
CA ASP A 303 5.66 -36.89 -1.35
C ASP A 303 5.22 -35.50 -1.87
N VAL A 304 4.50 -34.72 -1.05
CA VAL A 304 3.94 -33.41 -1.41
C VAL A 304 4.40 -32.38 -0.40
N HIS A 305 5.16 -31.40 -0.85
CA HIS A 305 5.48 -30.21 -0.05
C HIS A 305 4.70 -29.02 -0.60
N ALA A 306 4.25 -28.15 0.29
CA ALA A 306 3.55 -26.92 -0.07
C ALA A 306 4.22 -25.73 0.60
N GLN A 307 4.46 -24.68 -0.18
CA GLN A 307 4.96 -23.40 0.28
C GLN A 307 4.04 -22.29 -0.21
N LEU A 308 3.83 -21.29 0.62
CA LEU A 308 3.20 -20.04 0.27
C LEU A 308 4.32 -19.02 -0.01
N VAL A 309 4.35 -18.47 -1.21
CA VAL A 309 5.37 -17.53 -1.68
C VAL A 309 4.70 -16.18 -1.91
N PRO A 310 4.93 -15.18 -1.05
CA PRO A 310 4.46 -13.80 -1.28
C PRO A 310 5.03 -13.25 -2.59
N LEU A 311 4.20 -12.65 -3.44
CA LEU A 311 4.63 -12.17 -4.77
C LEU A 311 5.37 -10.83 -4.73
N ASP A 312 5.31 -10.13 -3.60
CA ASP A 312 5.99 -8.88 -3.29
C ASP A 312 7.44 -9.07 -2.83
N GLY A 313 7.93 -10.32 -2.76
CA GLY A 313 9.31 -10.63 -2.33
C GLY A 313 9.43 -11.03 -0.86
N GLY A 314 8.31 -11.24 -0.15
CA GLY A 314 8.33 -11.81 1.19
C GLY A 314 8.91 -13.24 1.26
N THR A 315 9.37 -13.64 2.44
CA THR A 315 9.95 -14.97 2.67
C THR A 315 8.90 -16.07 2.46
N PRO A 316 9.22 -17.13 1.70
CA PRO A 316 8.34 -18.30 1.56
C PRO A 316 7.99 -18.94 2.91
N ARG A 317 6.72 -19.29 3.10
CA ARG A 317 6.20 -19.90 4.33
C ARG A 317 5.76 -21.34 4.06
N ALA A 318 6.15 -22.28 4.92
CA ALA A 318 5.69 -23.66 4.80
C ALA A 318 4.18 -23.75 5.05
N CYS A 319 3.50 -24.60 4.28
CA CYS A 319 2.08 -24.90 4.47
C CYS A 319 1.88 -26.33 4.96
N ALA A 320 0.85 -26.55 5.77
CA ALA A 320 0.45 -27.89 6.16
C ALA A 320 -0.24 -28.59 4.99
N VAL A 321 0.10 -29.87 4.75
CA VAL A 321 -0.43 -30.64 3.63
C VAL A 321 -1.15 -31.89 4.15
N ARG A 322 -2.38 -32.11 3.68
CA ARG A 322 -3.14 -33.34 3.92
C ARG A 322 -3.49 -34.00 2.60
N VAL A 323 -3.11 -35.27 2.44
CA VAL A 323 -3.36 -36.04 1.21
C VAL A 323 -4.39 -37.13 1.48
N ARG A 324 -5.42 -37.22 0.63
CA ARG A 324 -6.47 -38.25 0.65
C ARG A 324 -6.72 -38.74 -0.78
N GLY A 325 -6.09 -39.87 -1.14
CA GLY A 325 -6.16 -40.41 -2.50
C GLY A 325 -5.46 -39.49 -3.49
N ASN A 326 -6.21 -38.94 -4.45
CA ASN A 326 -5.71 -37.92 -5.37
C ASN A 326 -6.14 -36.50 -4.97
N VAL A 327 -6.70 -36.30 -3.79
CA VAL A 327 -7.04 -34.97 -3.28
C VAL A 327 -5.98 -34.52 -2.28
N VAL A 328 -5.50 -33.30 -2.43
CA VAL A 328 -4.54 -32.65 -1.55
C VAL A 328 -5.15 -31.38 -1.00
N GLN A 329 -5.15 -31.24 0.31
CA GLN A 329 -5.52 -30.00 0.99
C GLN A 329 -4.24 -29.33 1.47
N VAL A 330 -4.02 -28.10 1.03
CA VAL A 330 -2.98 -27.23 1.55
C VAL A 330 -3.63 -26.27 2.53
N ARG A 331 -3.08 -26.17 3.73
CA ARG A 331 -3.56 -25.30 4.78
C ARG A 331 -2.45 -24.33 5.17
N TYR A 332 -2.78 -23.04 5.19
CA TYR A 332 -1.95 -21.99 5.76
C TYR A 332 -2.77 -21.27 6.83
N THR A 333 -2.23 -21.12 8.04
CA THR A 333 -2.84 -20.31 9.09
C THR A 333 -1.92 -19.12 9.33
N GLY A 334 -2.43 -17.91 9.17
CA GLY A 334 -1.65 -16.70 9.38
C GLY A 334 -2.26 -15.50 8.67
N HIS A 335 -1.43 -14.47 8.48
CA HIS A 335 -1.78 -13.24 7.78
C HIS A 335 -1.21 -13.22 6.37
N LEU A 336 -2.05 -12.94 5.37
CA LEU A 336 -1.63 -12.60 4.01
C LEU A 336 -1.80 -11.10 3.82
N SER A 337 -0.71 -10.35 3.75
CA SER A 337 -0.72 -8.90 3.50
C SER A 337 -0.93 -8.54 2.02
N GLY A 338 -0.78 -9.51 1.11
CA GLY A 338 -0.94 -9.29 -0.32
C GLY A 338 -1.06 -10.60 -1.11
N PRO A 339 -1.05 -10.52 -2.45
CA PRO A 339 -1.11 -11.70 -3.30
C PRO A 339 0.12 -12.59 -3.10
N ALA A 340 -0.14 -13.87 -2.97
CA ALA A 340 0.85 -14.91 -2.82
C ALA A 340 0.56 -16.06 -3.79
N VAL A 341 1.48 -17.01 -3.85
CA VAL A 341 1.35 -18.21 -4.64
C VAL A 341 1.61 -19.43 -3.78
N VAL A 342 0.72 -20.42 -3.85
CA VAL A 342 0.91 -21.74 -3.25
C VAL A 342 1.68 -22.61 -4.23
N ARG A 343 2.95 -22.84 -3.94
CA ARG A 343 3.85 -23.75 -4.68
C ARG A 343 3.76 -25.15 -4.08
N LEU A 344 3.25 -26.10 -4.86
CA LEU A 344 3.36 -27.53 -4.59
C LEU A 344 4.60 -28.10 -5.27
N SER A 345 5.37 -28.88 -4.55
CA SER A 345 6.44 -29.70 -5.12
C SER A 345 6.22 -31.17 -4.79
N THR A 346 6.51 -32.03 -5.77
CA THR A 346 6.40 -33.48 -5.66
C THR A 346 7.60 -34.16 -6.31
N TYR A 347 7.99 -35.34 -5.81
CA TYR A 347 9.07 -36.12 -6.41
C TYR A 347 8.76 -36.62 -7.83
N ARG A 348 7.48 -36.67 -8.21
CA ARG A 348 7.03 -37.05 -9.55
C ARG A 348 6.22 -35.92 -10.17
N PRO A 349 6.30 -35.69 -11.48
CA PRO A 349 5.47 -34.70 -12.15
C PRO A 349 3.99 -35.09 -12.03
N VAL A 350 3.18 -34.20 -11.47
CA VAL A 350 1.74 -34.37 -11.27
C VAL A 350 1.03 -33.16 -11.86
N ALA A 351 -0.05 -33.38 -12.61
CA ALA A 351 -0.93 -32.28 -12.99
C ALA A 351 -1.90 -32.01 -11.84
N TRP A 352 -2.00 -30.74 -11.45
CA TRP A 352 -2.83 -30.33 -10.34
C TRP A 352 -4.01 -29.51 -10.85
N ARG A 353 -5.21 -29.83 -10.37
CA ARG A 353 -6.40 -29.02 -10.58
C ARG A 353 -6.94 -28.56 -9.25
N MET A 354 -7.07 -27.27 -9.05
CA MET A 354 -7.76 -26.74 -7.88
C MET A 354 -9.25 -27.04 -7.96
N VAL A 355 -9.80 -27.53 -6.86
CA VAL A 355 -11.20 -27.93 -6.71
C VAL A 355 -11.97 -26.89 -5.92
N ALA A 356 -11.35 -26.36 -4.86
CA ALA A 356 -11.93 -25.35 -3.99
C ALA A 356 -10.81 -24.57 -3.31
N ALA A 357 -11.09 -23.31 -2.99
CA ALA A 357 -10.31 -22.50 -2.08
C ALA A 357 -11.28 -21.86 -1.08
N SER A 358 -10.87 -21.75 0.17
CA SER A 358 -11.69 -21.17 1.22
C SER A 358 -10.80 -20.49 2.25
N VAL A 359 -11.31 -19.43 2.86
CA VAL A 359 -10.71 -18.81 4.05
C VAL A 359 -11.71 -18.98 5.18
N THR A 360 -11.28 -19.65 6.24
CA THR A 360 -12.02 -19.68 7.49
C THR A 360 -11.38 -18.67 8.41
N ARG A 361 -12.11 -17.59 8.71
CA ARG A 361 -11.73 -16.71 9.82
C ARG A 361 -12.07 -17.44 11.12
N PRO A 362 -11.15 -17.53 12.08
CA PRO A 362 -11.54 -18.00 13.40
C PRO A 362 -12.61 -17.05 13.94
N ALA A 363 -13.69 -17.62 14.48
CA ALA A 363 -14.71 -16.83 15.15
C ALA A 363 -14.04 -16.06 16.30
N SER A 364 -14.31 -14.76 16.41
CA SER A 364 -13.74 -13.96 17.49
C SER A 364 -14.12 -14.54 18.86
N VAL A 365 -13.20 -14.47 19.81
CA VAL A 365 -13.44 -14.89 21.19
C VAL A 365 -13.66 -13.64 22.03
N THR A 366 -14.72 -13.65 22.85
CA THR A 366 -15.02 -12.58 23.80
C THR A 366 -14.83 -13.10 25.22
N PRO A 367 -13.79 -12.63 25.96
CA PRO A 367 -13.59 -13.01 27.36
C PRO A 367 -14.64 -12.35 28.26
N GLU A 368 -14.95 -13.01 29.37
CA GLU A 368 -15.66 -12.40 30.49
C GLU A 368 -14.62 -11.70 31.38
N LEU A 369 -14.62 -10.37 31.38
CA LEU A 369 -13.72 -9.56 32.19
C LEU A 369 -14.39 -9.16 33.51
N THR A 370 -13.59 -9.01 34.56
CA THR A 370 -14.03 -8.72 35.93
C THR A 370 -13.44 -7.40 36.43
N ASP A 371 -13.55 -7.10 37.73
CA ASP A 371 -12.92 -5.93 38.36
C ASP A 371 -11.48 -6.20 38.86
N ASP A 372 -10.92 -7.39 38.61
CA ASP A 372 -9.53 -7.74 38.95
C ASP A 372 -8.58 -7.49 37.76
N ALA A 373 -7.69 -6.50 37.94
CA ALA A 373 -6.76 -6.06 36.91
C ALA A 373 -5.80 -7.16 36.43
N GLU A 374 -5.27 -7.96 37.35
CA GLU A 374 -4.28 -8.99 37.04
C GLU A 374 -4.95 -10.24 36.46
N ALA A 375 -6.15 -10.60 36.96
CA ALA A 375 -6.93 -11.67 36.38
C ALA A 375 -7.33 -11.36 34.94
N ASN A 376 -7.78 -10.14 34.65
CA ASN A 376 -8.10 -9.69 33.30
C ASN A 376 -6.87 -9.70 32.39
N ARG A 377 -5.73 -9.18 32.86
CA ARG A 377 -4.47 -9.20 32.11
C ARG A 377 -4.07 -10.64 31.76
N ALA A 378 -4.09 -11.53 32.74
CA ALA A 378 -3.72 -12.93 32.56
C ALA A 378 -4.65 -13.63 31.55
N LEU A 379 -5.97 -13.44 31.68
CA LEU A 379 -6.96 -14.02 30.77
C LEU A 379 -6.79 -13.52 29.33
N VAL A 380 -6.68 -12.21 29.13
CA VAL A 380 -6.50 -11.63 27.79
C VAL A 380 -5.16 -12.06 27.19
N GLN A 381 -4.08 -12.09 27.98
CA GLN A 381 -2.79 -12.57 27.52
C GLN A 381 -2.83 -14.04 27.13
N GLU A 382 -3.49 -14.90 27.92
CA GLU A 382 -3.66 -16.32 27.59
C GLU A 382 -4.35 -16.48 26.22
N LEU A 383 -5.42 -15.72 25.97
CA LEU A 383 -6.11 -15.74 24.68
C LEU A 383 -5.21 -15.28 23.54
N LEU A 384 -4.42 -14.22 23.74
CA LEU A 384 -3.47 -13.71 22.76
C LEU A 384 -2.27 -14.64 22.54
N ASP A 385 -1.88 -15.48 23.49
CA ASP A 385 -0.73 -16.38 23.37
C ASP A 385 -1.07 -17.70 22.64
N ARG A 386 -2.37 -18.04 22.47
CA ARG A 386 -2.78 -19.29 21.79
C ARG A 386 -2.25 -19.37 20.36
N PRO A 387 -1.56 -20.44 19.93
CA PRO A 387 -0.97 -20.52 18.58
C PRO A 387 -1.98 -20.33 17.43
N ASP A 388 -3.24 -20.68 17.67
CA ASP A 388 -4.38 -20.56 16.77
C ASP A 388 -5.35 -19.45 17.19
N ALA A 389 -4.90 -18.48 18.00
CA ALA A 389 -5.77 -17.47 18.59
C ALA A 389 -6.68 -16.83 17.55
N ALA A 390 -7.97 -16.96 17.79
CA ALA A 390 -8.96 -16.11 17.18
C ALA A 390 -8.69 -14.64 17.53
N PRO A 391 -9.17 -13.69 16.71
CA PRO A 391 -9.33 -12.32 17.14
C PRO A 391 -10.00 -12.24 18.50
N VAL A 392 -9.44 -11.44 19.39
CA VAL A 392 -10.01 -11.21 20.73
C VAL A 392 -10.86 -9.94 20.65
N THR A 393 -12.16 -10.10 20.86
CA THR A 393 -13.11 -8.98 20.95
C THR A 393 -13.51 -8.80 22.40
N LEU A 394 -13.02 -7.75 23.04
CA LEU A 394 -13.34 -7.43 24.42
C LEU A 394 -14.80 -6.96 24.54
N PRO A 395 -15.50 -7.33 25.64
CA PRO A 395 -16.88 -6.91 25.86
C PRO A 395 -16.96 -5.38 26.07
N ALA A 396 -18.15 -4.81 25.85
CA ALA A 396 -18.43 -3.44 26.24
C ALA A 396 -18.36 -3.30 27.76
N GLY A 397 -17.85 -2.18 28.26
CA GLY A 397 -17.68 -1.93 29.69
C GLY A 397 -16.32 -1.31 30.03
N ARG A 398 -16.06 -1.16 31.32
CA ARG A 398 -14.84 -0.55 31.85
C ARG A 398 -14.12 -1.61 32.68
N PHE A 399 -12.91 -1.99 32.29
CA PHE A 399 -12.21 -3.12 32.87
C PHE A 399 -10.81 -2.71 33.30
N PRO A 400 -10.45 -2.87 34.57
CA PRO A 400 -9.07 -2.70 34.97
C PRO A 400 -8.22 -3.81 34.35
N VAL A 401 -7.03 -3.47 33.88
CA VAL A 401 -6.07 -4.42 33.30
C VAL A 401 -4.67 -4.01 33.72
N GLY A 402 -3.91 -4.95 34.29
CA GLY A 402 -2.48 -4.73 34.54
C GLY A 402 -1.75 -4.42 33.23
N GLY A 403 -0.76 -3.52 33.26
CA GLY A 403 0.00 -3.15 32.06
C GLY A 403 0.72 -4.35 31.42
N GLY A 404 1.09 -4.22 30.15
CA GLY A 404 1.98 -5.16 29.47
C GLY A 404 1.30 -6.27 28.67
N LEU A 405 0.10 -6.06 28.14
CA LEU A 405 -0.50 -7.00 27.18
C LEU A 405 0.34 -7.04 25.91
N ARG A 406 0.88 -8.21 25.57
CA ARG A 406 1.78 -8.42 24.43
C ARG A 406 1.02 -8.97 23.23
N LEU A 407 1.17 -8.29 22.10
CA LEU A 407 0.63 -8.70 20.81
C LEU A 407 1.75 -9.17 19.90
N ALA A 408 1.84 -10.49 19.72
CA ALA A 408 2.75 -11.16 18.78
C ALA A 408 2.18 -11.15 17.35
N ASP A 409 2.79 -11.89 16.42
CA ASP A 409 2.37 -11.94 15.03
C ASP A 409 0.90 -12.37 14.85
N GLY A 410 0.19 -11.69 13.95
CA GLY A 410 -1.17 -12.01 13.54
C GLY A 410 -2.22 -11.77 14.62
N ARG A 411 -1.89 -11.10 15.73
CA ARG A 411 -2.82 -10.90 16.85
C ARG A 411 -3.74 -9.71 16.62
N HIS A 412 -5.02 -9.93 16.87
CA HIS A 412 -6.05 -8.92 16.71
C HIS A 412 -6.74 -8.73 18.06
N LEU A 413 -6.75 -7.49 18.55
CA LEU A 413 -7.45 -7.09 19.77
C LEU A 413 -8.41 -5.96 19.41
N THR A 414 -9.69 -6.14 19.70
CA THR A 414 -10.71 -5.15 19.35
C THR A 414 -11.65 -4.96 20.53
N GLY A 415 -12.10 -3.74 20.80
CA GLY A 415 -13.19 -3.50 21.74
C GLY A 415 -14.55 -3.84 21.15
N ALA A 416 -15.60 -3.66 21.94
CA ALA A 416 -16.94 -3.48 21.41
C ALA A 416 -16.96 -2.20 20.56
N ARG A 417 -17.85 -2.14 19.56
CA ARG A 417 -17.94 -1.02 18.62
C ARG A 417 -18.07 0.32 19.33
N ASP A 418 -17.65 1.38 18.65
CA ASP A 418 -17.78 2.78 19.08
C ASP A 418 -17.01 3.17 20.37
N GLY A 419 -16.04 2.35 20.78
CA GLY A 419 -15.18 2.66 21.93
C GLY A 419 -15.85 2.40 23.28
N ASP A 420 -16.91 1.58 23.29
CA ASP A 420 -17.64 1.19 24.50
C ASP A 420 -16.81 0.29 25.44
N THR A 421 -15.67 -0.23 24.96
CA THR A 421 -14.69 -0.92 25.81
C THR A 421 -13.61 0.05 26.28
N VAL A 422 -13.49 0.19 27.60
CA VAL A 422 -12.44 0.96 28.26
C VAL A 422 -11.52 0.02 29.04
N LEU A 423 -10.24 0.04 28.73
CA LEU A 423 -9.19 -0.59 29.53
C LEU A 423 -8.57 0.45 30.46
N ILE A 424 -8.59 0.17 31.76
CA ILE A 424 -8.07 1.07 32.79
C ILE A 424 -6.80 0.45 33.35
N GLN A 425 -5.68 1.15 33.21
CA GLN A 425 -4.48 0.80 33.94
C GLN A 425 -4.54 1.52 35.31
N PRO A 426 -4.73 0.83 36.44
CA PRO A 426 -4.92 1.51 37.73
C PRO A 426 -3.63 2.17 38.24
N ASP A 427 -2.49 1.51 38.01
CA ASP A 427 -1.19 1.92 38.55
C ASP A 427 -0.20 2.29 37.44
N ALA A 428 0.69 3.24 37.72
CA ALA A 428 1.72 3.65 36.78
C ALA A 428 2.82 2.58 36.69
N THR A 429 2.72 1.68 35.72
CA THR A 429 3.71 0.62 35.48
C THR A 429 4.62 0.96 34.32
N ALA A 430 5.90 0.61 34.42
CA ALA A 430 6.88 0.80 33.36
C ALA A 430 6.49 0.13 32.03
N ALA A 431 5.80 -1.01 32.08
CA ALA A 431 5.29 -1.64 30.87
C ALA A 431 4.21 -0.77 30.21
N PRO A 432 4.20 -0.68 28.86
CA PRO A 432 3.08 -0.08 28.15
C PRO A 432 1.81 -0.90 28.38
N LEU A 433 0.63 -0.28 28.32
CA LEU A 433 -0.63 -1.04 28.49
C LEU A 433 -0.75 -2.10 27.39
N LEU A 434 -0.58 -1.70 26.12
CA LEU A 434 -0.50 -2.59 24.96
C LEU A 434 0.88 -2.54 24.31
N TRP A 435 1.53 -3.70 24.13
CA TRP A 435 2.84 -3.83 23.50
C TRP A 435 2.76 -4.67 22.22
N VAL A 436 2.78 -4.01 21.07
CA VAL A 436 2.82 -4.66 19.76
C VAL A 436 4.26 -4.99 19.41
N LEU A 437 4.55 -6.29 19.36
CA LEU A 437 5.89 -6.83 19.10
C LEU A 437 5.98 -7.57 17.77
N GLY A 438 4.85 -7.99 17.21
CA GLY A 438 4.79 -8.77 15.98
C GLY A 438 4.23 -8.02 14.77
N SER A 439 4.09 -8.77 13.67
CA SER A 439 3.58 -8.33 12.38
C SER A 439 2.13 -8.75 12.14
N GLY A 440 1.40 -8.05 11.26
CA GLY A 440 -0.01 -8.36 10.98
C GLY A 440 -0.90 -8.17 12.21
N VAL A 441 -0.57 -7.20 13.06
CA VAL A 441 -1.27 -6.92 14.32
C VAL A 441 -2.32 -5.84 14.09
N ARG A 442 -3.50 -6.03 14.67
CA ARG A 442 -4.56 -5.01 14.67
C ARG A 442 -5.05 -4.73 16.08
N VAL A 443 -5.08 -3.45 16.43
CA VAL A 443 -5.68 -2.94 17.66
C VAL A 443 -6.73 -1.91 17.28
N ALA A 444 -8.00 -2.14 17.62
CA ALA A 444 -9.06 -1.20 17.25
C ALA A 444 -10.17 -1.05 18.28
N ASP A 445 -10.88 0.08 18.21
CA ASP A 445 -12.14 0.32 18.92
C ASP A 445 -12.01 0.23 20.46
N LEU A 446 -10.90 0.76 21.01
CA LEU A 446 -10.62 0.75 22.46
C LEU A 446 -10.46 2.16 23.01
N ALA A 447 -10.98 2.39 24.21
CA ALA A 447 -10.53 3.47 25.07
C ALA A 447 -9.50 2.94 26.10
N LEU A 448 -8.42 3.69 26.31
CA LEU A 448 -7.31 3.37 27.19
C LEU A 448 -7.16 4.50 28.21
N GLU A 449 -7.36 4.21 29.49
CA GLU A 449 -7.22 5.16 30.59
C GLU A 449 -5.99 4.80 31.41
N LEU A 450 -5.06 5.76 31.55
CA LEU A 450 -3.80 5.56 32.23
C LEU A 450 -3.54 6.68 33.25
N PRO A 451 -2.80 6.41 34.34
CA PRO A 451 -2.41 7.44 35.29
C PRO A 451 -1.39 8.41 34.65
N VAL A 452 -1.20 9.56 35.29
CA VAL A 452 -0.07 10.45 34.99
C VAL A 452 1.23 9.70 35.31
N ALA A 453 2.21 9.76 34.39
CA ALA A 453 3.49 9.10 34.57
C ALA A 453 4.65 9.96 34.02
N ASP A 454 5.80 9.87 34.69
CA ASP A 454 7.02 10.55 34.29
C ASP A 454 8.16 9.53 34.05
N PRO A 455 8.30 8.98 32.82
CA PRO A 455 9.40 8.09 32.46
C PRO A 455 10.81 8.66 32.69
N GLY A 456 10.99 9.97 32.83
CA GLY A 456 12.31 10.58 32.67
C GLY A 456 12.78 10.61 31.21
N LYS A 457 14.07 10.90 30.99
CA LYS A 457 14.58 11.39 29.69
C LYS A 457 14.75 10.34 28.58
N HIS A 458 14.85 9.04 28.89
CA HIS A 458 15.23 8.01 27.91
C HIS A 458 14.29 6.78 27.89
N ASP A 459 13.10 6.92 28.47
CA ASP A 459 12.16 5.81 28.65
C ASP A 459 10.89 6.04 27.81
N GLY A 460 11.07 6.51 26.57
CA GLY A 460 9.96 6.87 25.66
C GLY A 460 9.04 5.71 25.26
N ASP A 461 9.45 4.48 25.53
CA ASP A 461 8.72 3.22 25.29
C ASP A 461 7.95 2.71 26.51
N ARG A 462 8.17 3.32 27.67
CA ARG A 462 7.60 2.91 28.96
C ARG A 462 6.39 3.76 29.34
N TRP A 463 5.52 3.19 30.17
CA TRP A 463 4.27 3.81 30.65
C TRP A 463 3.31 4.28 29.54
N THR A 464 3.49 3.87 28.29
CA THR A 464 2.65 4.32 27.17
C THR A 464 1.31 3.58 27.15
N ALA A 465 0.33 4.13 26.42
CA ALA A 465 -0.91 3.40 26.17
C ALA A 465 -0.67 2.28 25.15
N VAL A 466 0.07 2.60 24.08
CA VAL A 466 0.46 1.64 23.05
C VAL A 466 1.93 1.86 22.69
N THR A 467 2.74 0.81 22.73
CA THR A 467 4.08 0.78 22.14
C THR A 467 4.11 -0.23 21.00
N VAL A 468 4.56 0.18 19.82
CA VAL A 468 4.87 -0.70 18.68
C VAL A 468 6.39 -0.77 18.51
N GLY A 469 6.93 -1.99 18.50
CA GLY A 469 8.37 -2.21 18.43
C GLY A 469 9.07 -2.00 19.77
N ARG A 470 10.36 -1.61 19.73
CA ARG A 470 11.21 -1.42 20.92
C ARG A 470 12.25 -0.34 20.67
N TYR A 471 12.64 0.33 21.74
CA TYR A 471 13.81 1.20 21.72
C TYR A 471 15.11 0.40 21.64
N PHE A 472 15.23 -0.62 22.49
CA PHE A 472 16.41 -1.46 22.63
C PHE A 472 16.09 -2.93 22.33
N TYR A 473 16.91 -3.55 21.50
CA TYR A 473 16.78 -4.95 21.09
C TYR A 473 17.95 -5.78 21.63
N PRO A 474 17.71 -6.97 22.21
CA PRO A 474 18.81 -7.82 22.69
C PRO A 474 19.68 -8.35 21.55
N GLU A 475 19.12 -8.48 20.35
CA GLU A 475 19.78 -8.95 19.14
C GLU A 475 19.15 -8.30 17.91
N ARG A 476 19.62 -8.66 16.70
CA ARG A 476 19.03 -8.14 15.45
C ARG A 476 17.54 -8.51 15.40
N PRO A 477 16.62 -7.52 15.35
CA PRO A 477 15.20 -7.79 15.38
C PRO A 477 14.66 -8.23 14.02
N GLU A 478 13.55 -8.94 14.08
CA GLU A 478 12.60 -8.99 12.97
C GLU A 478 11.79 -7.69 12.95
N TRP A 479 11.41 -7.24 11.74
CA TRP A 479 10.62 -6.03 11.59
C TRP A 479 9.16 -6.32 11.92
N ALA A 480 8.57 -5.54 12.82
CA ALA A 480 7.11 -5.49 12.97
C ALA A 480 6.54 -4.81 11.71
N THR A 481 5.76 -5.55 10.92
CA THR A 481 5.18 -5.11 9.65
C THR A 481 3.67 -5.24 9.64
N ASP A 482 2.96 -4.44 8.84
CA ASP A 482 1.51 -4.53 8.67
C ASP A 482 0.74 -4.37 10.00
N VAL A 483 1.05 -3.31 10.75
CA VAL A 483 0.41 -3.00 12.05
C VAL A 483 -0.66 -1.94 11.86
N GLU A 484 -1.87 -2.18 12.37
CA GLU A 484 -2.99 -1.25 12.34
C GLU A 484 -3.43 -0.86 13.75
N LEU A 485 -3.36 0.44 14.06
CA LEU A 485 -3.95 1.06 15.26
C LEU A 485 -5.10 1.96 14.80
N ARG A 486 -6.34 1.64 15.18
CA ARG A 486 -7.51 2.33 14.64
C ARG A 486 -8.58 2.67 15.68
N ASN A 487 -9.16 3.88 15.59
CA ASN A 487 -10.26 4.30 16.46
C ASN A 487 -9.94 4.07 17.95
N LEU A 488 -8.78 4.55 18.38
CA LEU A 488 -8.34 4.45 19.77
C LEU A 488 -8.58 5.76 20.49
N THR A 489 -8.98 5.70 21.76
CA THR A 489 -9.06 6.89 22.62
C THR A 489 -8.14 6.70 23.81
N VAL A 490 -7.11 7.53 23.97
CA VAL A 490 -6.20 7.52 25.11
C VAL A 490 -6.52 8.69 26.03
N ARG A 491 -6.67 8.44 27.33
CA ARG A 491 -6.96 9.46 28.34
C ARG A 491 -5.98 9.38 29.50
N ARG A 492 -5.50 10.54 29.93
CA ARG A 492 -4.81 10.76 31.21
C ARG A 492 -5.40 11.97 31.91
N ALA A 493 -5.28 12.02 33.23
CA ALA A 493 -5.83 13.10 34.06
C ALA A 493 -5.16 14.47 33.86
N GLY A 494 -4.10 14.57 33.06
CA GLY A 494 -3.40 15.81 32.76
C GLY A 494 -2.16 15.59 31.88
N ARG A 495 -1.40 16.65 31.63
CA ARG A 495 -0.10 16.58 30.94
C ARG A 495 0.91 15.79 31.77
N CYS A 496 1.72 14.98 31.09
CA CYS A 496 2.83 14.25 31.70
C CYS A 496 3.92 14.02 30.65
N THR A 497 5.02 13.33 30.97
CA THR A 497 6.08 13.08 29.96
C THR A 497 5.88 11.75 29.23
N ALA A 498 5.07 10.83 29.78
CA ALA A 498 4.76 9.56 29.11
C ALA A 498 3.98 9.75 27.81
N ASN A 499 4.49 9.16 26.72
CA ASN A 499 3.84 9.15 25.42
C ASN A 499 2.51 8.37 25.46
N SER A 500 1.59 8.71 24.56
CA SER A 500 0.34 7.96 24.40
C SER A 500 0.57 6.77 23.46
N VAL A 501 0.98 7.03 22.22
CA VAL A 501 1.40 6.00 21.25
C VAL A 501 2.88 6.19 20.93
N ALA A 502 3.68 5.13 21.09
CA ALA A 502 5.09 5.10 20.71
C ALA A 502 5.33 4.09 19.60
N VAL A 503 6.04 4.49 18.54
CA VAL A 503 6.46 3.64 17.42
C VAL A 503 7.98 3.68 17.34
N LEU A 504 8.62 2.55 17.63
CA LEU A 504 10.04 2.53 17.98
C LEU A 504 10.81 1.42 17.26
N GLY A 505 11.92 1.80 16.63
CA GLY A 505 12.89 0.86 16.08
C GLY A 505 12.46 0.17 14.80
N ALA A 506 12.56 -1.17 14.78
CA ALA A 506 12.32 -2.02 13.61
C ALA A 506 10.82 -2.18 13.35
N VAL A 507 10.16 -1.08 12.97
CA VAL A 507 8.73 -1.02 12.62
C VAL A 507 8.58 -0.49 11.21
N ARG A 508 7.74 -1.12 10.39
CA ARG A 508 7.38 -0.61 9.06
C ARG A 508 5.96 -0.97 8.68
N ASP A 509 5.43 -0.32 7.65
CA ASP A 509 4.07 -0.60 7.15
C ASP A 509 3.02 -0.49 8.27
N LEU A 510 3.07 0.61 9.02
CA LEU A 510 2.18 0.86 10.15
C LEU A 510 1.17 1.96 9.82
N THR A 511 -0.09 1.72 10.17
CA THR A 511 -1.18 2.69 10.07
C THR A 511 -1.70 3.05 11.45
N VAL A 512 -1.73 4.35 11.75
CA VAL A 512 -2.43 4.94 12.90
C VAL A 512 -3.58 5.77 12.34
N ALA A 513 -4.82 5.38 12.61
CA ALA A 513 -6.00 6.03 12.08
C ALA A 513 -7.01 6.37 13.19
N ASP A 514 -7.55 7.59 13.16
CA ASP A 514 -8.66 8.01 14.02
C ASP A 514 -8.36 7.87 15.53
N VAL A 515 -7.12 8.19 15.92
CA VAL A 515 -6.69 8.14 17.32
C VAL A 515 -6.99 9.47 18.01
N ARG A 516 -7.62 9.41 19.19
CA ARG A 516 -7.89 10.55 20.06
C ARG A 516 -7.04 10.45 21.32
N VAL A 517 -6.39 11.53 21.72
CA VAL A 517 -5.55 11.62 22.91
C VAL A 517 -6.00 12.82 23.73
N SER A 518 -6.20 12.63 25.03
CA SER A 518 -6.47 13.68 26.01
C SER A 518 -5.48 13.57 27.16
N GLY A 519 -4.73 14.62 27.44
CA GLY A 519 -3.65 14.59 28.42
C GLY A 519 -2.37 13.93 27.88
N GLY A 520 -1.43 13.66 28.79
CA GLY A 520 -0.20 12.92 28.51
C GLY A 520 0.96 13.73 27.94
N GLY A 521 1.99 13.02 27.48
CA GLY A 521 3.17 13.56 26.82
C GLY A 521 2.91 13.80 25.35
N THR A 522 3.54 13.01 24.49
CA THR A 522 3.30 13.06 23.05
C THR A 522 2.07 12.24 22.67
N GLY A 523 1.18 12.76 21.82
CA GLY A 523 0.10 11.98 21.22
C GLY A 523 0.64 10.78 20.43
N VAL A 524 1.46 11.03 19.41
CA VAL A 524 2.19 9.99 18.67
C VAL A 524 3.68 10.31 18.61
N ALA A 525 4.49 9.45 19.20
CA ALA A 525 5.95 9.52 19.22
C ALA A 525 6.54 8.47 18.27
N VAL A 526 7.30 8.88 17.25
CA VAL A 526 8.02 7.95 16.36
C VAL A 526 9.52 8.15 16.51
N HIS A 527 10.24 7.07 16.83
CA HIS A 527 11.67 7.13 17.09
C HIS A 527 12.43 5.89 16.59
N TRP A 528 13.75 6.00 16.47
CA TRP A 528 14.60 4.87 16.11
C TRP A 528 14.72 3.87 17.27
N GLY A 529 15.41 2.77 17.01
CA GLY A 529 15.81 1.79 18.01
C GLY A 529 17.09 1.11 17.58
N ALA A 530 17.76 0.37 18.45
CA ALA A 530 19.04 -0.27 18.13
C ALA A 530 19.28 -1.53 18.97
N VAL A 531 20.25 -2.34 18.55
CA VAL A 531 20.68 -3.50 19.33
C VAL A 531 21.52 -3.02 20.52
N GLY A 532 21.16 -3.46 21.72
CA GLY A 532 21.72 -3.03 23.00
C GLY A 532 20.67 -3.10 24.11
N THR A 533 21.05 -2.70 25.32
CA THR A 533 20.19 -2.62 26.52
C THR A 533 20.02 -1.17 27.00
N SER A 534 20.90 -0.28 26.56
CA SER A 534 20.97 1.13 26.91
C SER A 534 21.69 1.91 25.82
N VAL A 535 21.58 3.25 25.83
CA VAL A 535 22.29 4.14 24.90
C VAL A 535 23.81 3.93 24.95
N SER A 536 24.37 3.73 26.14
CA SER A 536 25.82 3.48 26.33
C SER A 536 26.27 2.10 25.84
N GLU A 537 25.35 1.16 25.65
CA GLU A 537 25.63 -0.24 25.29
C GLU A 537 25.20 -0.59 23.85
N LEU A 538 24.92 0.42 23.03
CA LEU A 538 24.51 0.19 21.65
C LEU A 538 25.62 -0.48 20.83
N THR A 539 25.29 -1.62 20.24
CA THR A 539 26.20 -2.42 19.41
C THR A 539 25.53 -2.74 18.08
N GLY A 540 26.03 -2.20 16.97
CA GLY A 540 25.48 -2.48 15.63
C GLY A 540 24.54 -1.38 15.10
N PRO A 541 23.68 -1.70 14.11
CA PRO A 541 22.94 -0.68 13.38
C PRO A 541 21.71 -0.18 14.15
N SER A 542 21.27 1.03 13.78
CA SER A 542 19.97 1.58 14.17
C SER A 542 18.88 1.12 13.19
N TYR A 543 17.67 1.02 13.71
CA TYR A 543 16.46 0.69 12.99
C TYR A 543 15.54 1.91 13.01
N HIS A 544 15.08 2.30 11.83
CA HIS A 544 14.35 3.53 11.59
C HIS A 544 12.93 3.19 11.13
N PRO A 545 11.89 3.61 11.85
CA PRO A 545 10.52 3.39 11.41
C PRO A 545 10.26 4.01 10.05
N HIS A 546 9.62 3.26 9.14
CA HIS A 546 9.34 3.74 7.79
C HIS A 546 8.07 3.15 7.18
N ARG A 547 7.58 3.74 6.07
CA ARG A 547 6.29 3.39 5.45
C ARG A 547 5.14 3.51 6.45
N LEU A 548 5.07 4.67 7.10
CA LEU A 548 4.08 4.95 8.15
C LEU A 548 2.97 5.85 7.61
N ARG A 549 1.74 5.59 8.06
CA ARG A 549 0.57 6.43 7.77
C ARG A 549 -0.10 6.83 9.07
N ILE A 550 -0.16 8.12 9.36
CA ILE A 550 -0.87 8.66 10.51
C ILE A 550 -1.99 9.56 9.97
N THR A 551 -3.24 9.23 10.26
CA THR A 551 -4.40 10.00 9.77
C THR A 551 -5.44 10.20 10.87
N GLY A 552 -6.15 11.34 10.84
CA GLY A 552 -7.27 11.59 11.75
C GLY A 552 -6.87 11.70 13.22
N LEU A 553 -5.61 12.01 13.54
CA LEU A 553 -5.14 12.18 14.92
C LEU A 553 -5.80 13.41 15.56
N ARG A 554 -6.29 13.26 16.80
CA ARG A 554 -6.84 14.33 17.63
C ARG A 554 -6.09 14.35 18.96
N VAL A 555 -5.42 15.44 19.30
CA VAL A 555 -4.67 15.57 20.57
C VAL A 555 -5.16 16.79 21.32
N THR A 556 -5.55 16.60 22.59
CA THR A 556 -6.04 17.68 23.45
C THR A 556 -5.29 17.69 24.78
N ASP A 557 -4.90 18.86 25.26
CA ASP A 557 -4.29 19.08 26.58
C ASP A 557 -3.06 18.19 26.87
N ALA A 558 -2.24 17.95 25.86
CA ALA A 558 -1.02 17.12 25.95
C ALA A 558 0.25 17.99 25.92
N PHE A 559 1.42 17.38 26.18
CA PHE A 559 2.69 18.07 25.98
C PHE A 559 2.97 18.31 24.50
N GLU A 560 2.83 17.28 23.66
CA GLU A 560 3.12 17.37 22.23
C GLU A 560 2.05 16.64 21.39
N GLY A 561 1.67 17.20 20.23
CA GLY A 561 0.77 16.53 19.30
C GLY A 561 1.40 15.24 18.74
N PHE A 562 2.47 15.40 17.96
CA PHE A 562 3.28 14.27 17.49
C PHE A 562 4.73 14.67 17.23
N TYR A 563 5.64 13.70 17.21
CA TYR A 563 6.96 13.93 16.63
C TYR A 563 7.42 12.76 15.78
N LEU A 564 8.18 13.10 14.74
CA LEU A 564 8.84 12.15 13.85
C LEU A 564 10.34 12.31 14.00
N SER A 565 11.01 11.30 14.55
CA SER A 565 12.46 11.34 14.73
C SER A 565 13.14 10.16 14.05
N SER A 566 14.05 10.45 13.12
CA SER A 566 14.84 9.43 12.39
C SER A 566 13.98 8.44 11.62
N VAL A 567 13.10 8.96 10.78
CA VAL A 567 12.15 8.17 9.98
C VAL A 567 12.33 8.43 8.49
N HIS A 568 11.69 7.63 7.65
CA HIS A 568 11.52 7.92 6.22
C HIS A 568 10.24 7.28 5.67
N ASP A 569 9.78 7.72 4.50
CA ASP A 569 8.52 7.24 3.88
C ASP A 569 7.31 7.37 4.84
N VAL A 570 7.10 8.57 5.39
CA VAL A 570 6.03 8.83 6.38
C VAL A 570 5.01 9.82 5.85
N ALA A 571 3.73 9.49 5.97
CA ALA A 571 2.62 10.40 5.68
C ALA A 571 1.81 10.68 6.95
N VAL A 572 1.65 11.96 7.28
CA VAL A 572 0.80 12.47 8.37
C VAL A 572 -0.28 13.35 7.77
N ARG A 573 -1.56 13.03 8.02
CA ARG A 573 -2.70 13.76 7.45
C ARG A 573 -3.78 14.05 8.50
N ASP A 574 -4.50 15.15 8.30
CA ASP A 574 -5.73 15.47 9.02
C ASP A 574 -5.59 15.45 10.54
N VAL A 575 -4.50 16.04 11.07
CA VAL A 575 -4.23 16.11 12.51
C VAL A 575 -4.88 17.35 13.11
N ARG A 576 -5.48 17.22 14.28
CA ARG A 576 -5.96 18.36 15.07
C ARG A 576 -5.37 18.31 16.48
N CYS A 577 -4.64 19.36 16.85
CA CYS A 577 -4.12 19.57 18.19
C CYS A 577 -4.81 20.79 18.82
N THR A 578 -5.12 20.72 20.11
CA THR A 578 -5.72 21.81 20.90
C THR A 578 -5.13 21.75 22.30
N GLY A 579 -4.74 22.88 22.88
CA GLY A 579 -4.13 22.90 24.20
C GLY A 579 -2.80 22.14 24.30
N VAL A 580 -2.04 22.00 23.20
CA VAL A 580 -0.73 21.32 23.27
C VAL A 580 0.41 22.30 23.52
N GLU A 581 1.43 21.93 24.29
CA GLU A 581 2.60 22.82 24.44
C GLU A 581 3.38 22.94 23.12
N ILE A 582 3.51 21.81 22.42
CA ILE A 582 4.15 21.71 21.12
C ILE A 582 3.17 21.06 20.14
N GLY A 583 2.95 21.66 18.97
CA GLY A 583 2.14 21.04 17.93
C GLY A 583 2.79 19.77 17.39
N PHE A 584 3.93 19.92 16.69
CA PHE A 584 4.74 18.77 16.29
C PHE A 584 6.21 19.08 16.03
N ARG A 585 7.03 18.02 16.01
CA ARG A 585 8.45 18.08 15.66
C ARG A 585 8.86 17.13 14.53
N LEU A 586 9.73 17.63 13.65
CA LEU A 586 10.52 16.79 12.74
C LEU A 586 11.99 16.85 13.18
N LEU A 587 12.54 15.68 13.52
CA LEU A 587 13.88 15.54 14.07
C LEU A 587 14.66 14.51 13.23
N PRO A 588 15.97 14.73 13.03
CA PRO A 588 16.79 13.77 12.30
C PRO A 588 17.18 12.58 13.19
N GLY A 589 16.99 12.71 14.51
CA GLY A 589 17.55 11.83 15.53
C GLY A 589 18.76 12.40 16.20
N ASP A 590 18.93 12.02 17.45
CA ASP A 590 20.17 12.12 18.21
C ASP A 590 21.25 11.17 17.68
N ASN A 591 20.92 9.93 17.28
CA ASN A 591 21.96 8.91 16.96
C ASN A 591 21.96 8.38 15.51
N ALA A 592 21.17 8.93 14.61
CA ALA A 592 20.94 8.36 13.27
C ALA A 592 22.22 8.19 12.42
N ASP A 593 23.13 9.16 12.43
CA ASP A 593 24.36 9.11 11.61
C ASP A 593 25.42 8.14 12.15
N ARG A 594 25.32 7.74 13.42
CA ARG A 594 26.32 6.89 14.07
C ARG A 594 26.16 5.43 13.67
N PHE A 595 24.93 4.99 13.44
CA PHE A 595 24.59 3.58 13.31
C PHE A 595 24.02 3.21 11.93
N HIS A 596 23.95 4.17 11.01
CA HIS A 596 23.67 3.90 9.61
C HIS A 596 24.94 3.42 8.87
N PRO A 597 24.89 2.32 8.09
CA PRO A 597 26.04 1.89 7.30
C PRO A 597 26.43 2.97 6.27
N VAL A 598 27.72 3.34 6.26
CA VAL A 598 28.30 4.47 5.51
C VAL A 598 28.32 4.26 3.98
N SER A 599 27.79 3.13 3.46
CA SER A 599 27.80 2.83 2.03
C SER A 599 26.47 3.18 1.34
N GLY A 600 26.16 4.48 1.21
CA GLY A 600 24.99 4.98 0.47
C GLY A 600 24.35 6.21 1.10
N ALA A 601 23.54 6.94 0.33
CA ALA A 601 22.78 8.06 0.87
C ALA A 601 21.66 7.56 1.80
N SER A 602 21.81 7.79 3.11
CA SER A 602 20.87 7.34 4.15
C SER A 602 19.43 7.77 3.84
N PRO A 603 18.46 6.85 3.75
CA PRO A 603 17.07 7.22 3.49
C PRO A 603 16.44 7.98 4.65
N VAL A 604 17.06 8.02 5.84
CA VAL A 604 16.57 8.79 7.00
C VAL A 604 16.33 10.25 6.60
N SER A 605 15.25 10.83 7.13
CA SER A 605 14.82 12.20 6.82
C SER A 605 14.37 12.39 5.36
N SER A 606 13.86 11.34 4.71
CA SER A 606 13.34 11.42 3.34
C SER A 606 11.90 10.95 3.15
N ALA A 607 11.25 11.46 2.10
CA ALA A 607 9.89 11.11 1.71
C ALA A 607 8.87 11.28 2.86
N ILE A 608 8.91 12.44 3.53
CA ILE A 608 8.01 12.77 4.65
C ILE A 608 6.99 13.81 4.18
N THR A 609 5.70 13.52 4.33
CA THR A 609 4.63 14.47 4.03
C THR A 609 3.79 14.70 5.27
N VAL A 610 3.62 15.96 5.67
CA VAL A 610 2.69 16.39 6.71
C VAL A 610 1.68 17.33 6.06
N SER A 611 0.38 17.02 6.14
CA SER A 611 -0.64 17.82 5.46
C SER A 611 -1.95 17.94 6.21
N GLY A 612 -2.64 19.08 6.09
CA GLY A 612 -4.00 19.23 6.63
C GLY A 612 -4.06 19.30 8.15
N CYS A 613 -3.04 19.86 8.79
CA CYS A 613 -2.96 19.92 10.25
C CYS A 613 -3.58 21.21 10.80
N THR A 614 -4.37 21.13 11.86
CA THR A 614 -4.81 22.28 12.66
C THR A 614 -4.17 22.21 14.04
N VAL A 615 -3.38 23.21 14.42
CA VAL A 615 -2.58 23.18 15.65
C VAL A 615 -2.90 24.40 16.51
N GLY A 616 -3.62 24.17 17.61
CA GLY A 616 -3.72 25.09 18.72
C GLY A 616 -2.63 24.80 19.75
N TRP A 617 -1.70 25.73 19.98
CA TRP A 617 -0.57 25.51 20.91
C TRP A 617 -0.50 26.56 22.02
N CYS A 618 -0.09 26.16 23.22
CA CYS A 618 0.08 27.01 24.41
C CYS A 618 1.53 27.15 24.87
N GLY A 619 2.48 26.41 24.28
CA GLY A 619 3.88 26.39 24.69
C GLY A 619 4.82 27.16 23.73
N PRO A 620 6.11 26.76 23.66
CA PRO A 620 7.14 27.54 23.00
C PRO A 620 7.00 27.58 21.48
N TYR A 621 6.44 26.54 20.86
CA TYR A 621 6.25 26.54 19.41
C TYR A 621 5.15 25.62 18.91
N ALA A 622 4.48 26.02 17.81
CA ALA A 622 3.53 25.14 17.13
C ALA A 622 4.26 24.04 16.36
N MET A 623 5.34 24.40 15.65
CA MET A 623 6.12 23.48 14.85
C MET A 623 7.61 23.69 15.11
N ARG A 624 8.38 22.61 15.25
CA ARG A 624 9.85 22.68 15.20
C ARG A 624 10.43 21.65 14.25
N LEU A 625 11.16 22.13 13.25
CA LEU A 625 11.79 21.32 12.23
C LEU A 625 13.31 21.50 12.36
N ALA A 626 14.01 20.44 12.74
CA ALA A 626 15.44 20.47 12.95
C ALA A 626 16.13 19.50 12.00
N GLY A 627 17.15 19.94 11.27
CA GLY A 627 18.05 19.07 10.48
C GLY A 627 19.37 18.78 11.19
N TRP A 628 19.39 18.91 12.51
CA TRP A 628 20.52 18.51 13.35
C TRP A 628 20.06 17.75 14.60
N GLY A 629 20.96 16.95 15.16
CA GLY A 629 20.76 16.25 16.42
C GLY A 629 22.08 16.07 17.16
N ARG A 630 22.01 15.91 18.47
CA ARG A 630 23.17 15.64 19.32
C ARG A 630 23.10 14.20 19.80
N SER A 631 24.08 13.40 19.42
CA SER A 631 24.26 12.01 19.85
C SER A 631 24.32 11.93 21.36
N GLU A 632 23.46 11.09 21.92
CA GLU A 632 23.45 10.81 23.36
C GLU A 632 24.63 9.91 23.76
N VAL A 633 25.23 9.20 22.81
CA VAL A 633 26.33 8.27 23.07
C VAL A 633 27.65 9.02 23.32
N ASP A 634 27.94 10.04 22.53
CA ASP A 634 29.23 10.75 22.56
C ASP A 634 29.11 12.28 22.54
N GLY A 635 27.88 12.81 22.58
CA GLY A 635 27.62 14.24 22.57
C GLY A 635 27.89 14.93 21.24
N ARG A 636 28.28 14.21 20.17
CA ARG A 636 28.57 14.80 18.86
C ARG A 636 27.31 15.34 18.22
N THR A 637 27.42 16.52 17.61
CA THR A 637 26.34 17.09 16.81
C THR A 637 26.49 16.66 15.37
N SER A 638 25.40 16.17 14.79
CA SER A 638 25.35 15.73 13.40
C SER A 638 24.24 16.46 12.63
N HIS A 639 24.41 16.55 11.32
CA HIS A 639 23.52 17.27 10.42
C HIS A 639 23.00 16.31 9.35
N LEU A 640 21.67 16.28 9.20
CA LEU A 640 20.97 15.44 8.25
C LEU A 640 20.07 16.34 7.40
N ALA A 641 20.38 16.41 6.11
CA ALA A 641 19.53 17.11 5.15
C ALA A 641 18.23 16.33 4.92
N TYR A 642 17.12 17.05 4.84
CA TYR A 642 15.85 16.47 4.44
C TYR A 642 15.78 16.31 2.92
N ARG A 643 15.08 15.27 2.45
CA ARG A 643 14.89 15.01 1.01
C ARG A 643 13.45 14.66 0.73
N ASP A 644 12.82 15.34 -0.22
CA ASP A 644 11.40 15.11 -0.55
C ASP A 644 10.50 15.23 0.69
N VAL A 645 10.74 16.26 1.51
CA VAL A 645 9.97 16.53 2.72
C VAL A 645 9.09 17.76 2.54
N THR A 646 7.79 17.59 2.78
CA THR A 646 6.79 18.63 2.60
C THR A 646 5.92 18.78 3.84
N VAL A 647 5.64 20.01 4.23
CA VAL A 647 4.63 20.37 5.22
C VAL A 647 3.67 21.34 4.54
N THR A 648 2.43 20.91 4.32
CA THR A 648 1.43 21.67 3.54
C THR A 648 0.11 21.84 4.26
N ASP A 649 -0.61 22.92 3.98
CA ASP A 649 -2.01 23.13 4.42
C ASP A 649 -2.18 23.01 5.95
N CYS A 650 -1.30 23.68 6.70
CA CYS A 650 -1.34 23.70 8.15
C CYS A 650 -1.91 25.03 8.67
N ALA A 651 -2.93 24.97 9.52
CA ALA A 651 -3.48 26.12 10.24
C ALA A 651 -2.96 26.14 11.68
N LEU A 652 -2.34 27.23 12.09
CA LEU A 652 -1.71 27.41 13.40
C LEU A 652 -2.47 28.48 14.19
N THR A 653 -2.86 28.15 15.42
CA THR A 653 -3.57 29.04 16.34
C THR A 653 -2.83 29.14 17.66
N THR A 654 -2.47 30.35 18.05
CA THR A 654 -1.82 30.61 19.34
C THR A 654 -2.89 30.60 20.44
N GLU A 655 -2.77 29.68 21.39
CA GLU A 655 -3.66 29.60 22.55
C GLU A 655 -3.03 30.29 23.77
N PRO A 656 -3.82 30.60 24.82
CA PRO A 656 -3.29 31.16 26.07
C PRO A 656 -2.12 30.32 26.62
N ALA A 657 -1.06 31.00 27.03
CA ALA A 657 0.10 30.33 27.62
C ALA A 657 -0.30 29.64 28.93
N LEU A 658 0.43 28.57 29.27
CA LEU A 658 0.25 27.94 30.58
C LEU A 658 0.70 28.90 31.69
N PRO A 659 0.02 28.91 32.86
CA PRO A 659 0.33 29.83 33.96
C PRO A 659 1.81 29.81 34.39
N ASP A 660 2.44 28.63 34.30
CA ASP A 660 3.83 28.40 34.72
C ASP A 660 4.81 28.29 33.53
N ALA A 661 4.36 28.60 32.31
CA ALA A 661 5.26 28.58 31.17
C ALA A 661 6.35 29.66 31.36
N PRO A 662 7.65 29.31 31.27
CA PRO A 662 8.69 30.31 31.36
C PRO A 662 8.46 31.37 30.27
N ASP A 663 8.75 32.64 30.60
CA ASP A 663 8.66 33.77 29.67
C ASP A 663 9.68 33.60 28.54
N ARG A 664 9.31 32.75 27.58
CA ARG A 664 10.05 32.43 26.37
C ARG A 664 9.25 32.97 25.22
N THR A 665 9.93 33.62 24.30
CA THR A 665 9.38 33.96 22.99
C THR A 665 8.75 32.73 22.35
N ARG A 666 7.44 32.78 22.16
CA ARG A 666 6.66 31.75 21.46
C ARG A 666 6.78 31.99 19.97
N ALA A 667 6.98 30.93 19.20
CA ALA A 667 7.11 30.99 17.74
C ALA A 667 6.11 30.05 17.08
N ALA A 668 5.48 30.44 15.98
CA ALA A 668 4.62 29.51 15.26
C ALA A 668 5.43 28.35 14.65
N VAL A 669 6.53 28.66 13.97
CA VAL A 669 7.40 27.69 13.30
C VAL A 669 8.85 27.97 13.67
N VAL A 670 9.59 26.95 14.09
CA VAL A 670 11.03 27.01 14.36
C VAL A 670 11.76 26.14 13.34
N LEU A 671 12.71 26.72 12.61
CA LEU A 671 13.53 26.03 11.59
C LEU A 671 14.99 26.04 12.00
N GLU A 672 15.57 24.86 12.24
CA GLU A 672 16.96 24.74 12.69
C GLU A 672 17.75 23.86 11.73
N ARG A 673 18.47 24.48 10.78
CA ARG A 673 19.28 23.77 9.76
C ARG A 673 18.50 22.67 9.02
N ALA A 674 17.22 22.93 8.75
CA ALA A 674 16.29 21.96 8.18
C ALA A 674 16.23 22.06 6.65
N ASP A 675 17.40 22.05 6.00
CA ASP A 675 17.50 22.16 4.54
C ASP A 675 16.74 21.03 3.85
N GLY A 676 16.03 21.35 2.76
CA GLY A 676 15.26 20.40 1.97
C GLY A 676 13.80 20.18 2.41
N ILE A 677 13.36 20.83 3.49
CA ILE A 677 11.92 20.88 3.83
C ILE A 677 11.23 21.99 3.03
N VAL A 678 10.12 21.64 2.38
CA VAL A 678 9.22 22.60 1.72
C VAL A 678 8.03 22.88 2.62
N LEU A 679 7.83 24.15 2.98
CA LEU A 679 6.61 24.63 3.64
C LEU A 679 5.70 25.27 2.59
N SER A 680 4.44 24.85 2.55
CA SER A 680 3.43 25.41 1.64
C SER A 680 2.11 25.64 2.37
N ALA A 681 1.41 26.73 2.09
CA ALA A 681 0.09 27.00 2.67
C ALA A 681 0.01 26.86 4.21
N VAL A 682 1.09 27.16 4.95
CA VAL A 682 1.10 27.23 6.41
C VAL A 682 0.63 28.61 6.85
N ARG A 683 -0.43 28.68 7.64
CA ARG A 683 -1.13 29.93 7.98
C ARG A 683 -1.26 30.09 9.49
N LEU A 684 -1.07 31.30 10.00
CA LEU A 684 -1.57 31.68 11.33
C LEU A 684 -3.01 32.17 11.20
N ALA A 685 -3.93 31.57 11.96
CA ALA A 685 -5.35 31.92 11.89
C ALA A 685 -5.68 33.27 12.56
N ASP A 686 -4.97 33.63 13.63
CA ASP A 686 -5.42 34.67 14.56
C ASP A 686 -4.52 35.93 14.57
N GLY A 687 -3.66 36.10 13.56
CA GLY A 687 -2.66 37.19 13.55
C GLY A 687 -1.66 37.10 14.72
N GLY A 688 -1.45 35.88 15.25
CA GLY A 688 -0.50 35.57 16.32
C GLY A 688 0.97 35.87 15.95
N PRO A 689 1.94 35.54 16.82
CA PRO A 689 3.35 35.83 16.61
C PRO A 689 3.83 35.37 15.23
N GLU A 690 4.62 36.22 14.59
CA GLU A 690 5.17 36.05 13.23
C GLU A 690 5.79 34.66 13.04
N ILE A 691 5.86 34.20 11.78
CA ILE A 691 6.65 33.00 11.43
C ILE A 691 8.12 33.34 11.68
N VAL A 692 8.59 33.12 12.91
CA VAL A 692 9.98 33.38 13.26
C VAL A 692 10.83 32.19 12.80
N ALA A 693 11.28 32.24 11.55
CA ALA A 693 12.34 31.36 11.08
C ALA A 693 13.66 31.74 11.80
N VAL A 694 13.84 31.28 13.03
CA VAL A 694 15.11 31.46 13.74
C VAL A 694 16.12 30.50 13.14
N ARG A 695 16.84 30.95 12.11
CA ARG A 695 18.06 30.29 11.66
C ARG A 695 19.13 30.48 12.74
N ARG A 696 19.10 29.64 13.78
CA ARG A 696 20.20 29.54 14.75
C ARG A 696 21.39 28.87 14.06
N ASP A 697 22.10 29.63 13.25
CA ASP A 697 23.48 29.31 12.93
C ASP A 697 24.33 29.77 14.11
N GLY A 698 24.34 28.96 15.17
CA GLY A 698 24.96 29.36 16.43
C GLY A 698 25.51 28.20 17.23
N VAL A 699 26.79 27.91 17.02
CA VAL A 699 27.72 28.21 18.11
C VAL A 699 27.73 29.73 18.19
N ASP A 700 27.09 30.29 19.22
CA ASP A 700 27.03 31.72 19.60
C ASP A 700 27.12 32.79 18.49
N SER A 701 25.97 33.27 18.01
CA SER A 701 25.80 34.69 17.62
C SER A 701 24.32 35.07 17.63
N GLY A 702 24.04 36.33 17.97
CA GLY A 702 22.74 36.87 18.39
C GLY A 702 21.60 36.86 17.35
N PRO A 703 20.44 37.46 17.68
CA PRO A 703 19.24 37.36 16.85
C PRO A 703 19.34 38.26 15.62
N ASP A 704 19.46 37.65 14.43
CA ASP A 704 19.13 38.29 13.16
C ASP A 704 17.71 37.90 12.73
N VAL A 705 16.86 38.89 12.53
CA VAL A 705 15.51 38.74 11.96
C VAL A 705 15.62 38.89 10.44
N LEU A 706 15.37 37.82 9.69
CA LEU A 706 15.22 37.87 8.24
C LEU A 706 13.74 37.75 7.88
N ALA A 707 13.15 38.86 7.43
CA ALA A 707 11.94 38.84 6.63
C ALA A 707 12.26 38.24 5.26
N GLY A 708 11.74 37.06 4.96
CA GLY A 708 11.83 36.40 3.66
C GLY A 708 10.45 36.12 3.11
N ASP A 709 10.23 36.51 1.85
CA ASP A 709 8.96 36.63 1.15
C ASP A 709 8.04 35.40 1.24
N LEU A 710 6.93 35.56 1.97
CA LEU A 710 5.71 34.78 1.82
C LEU A 710 4.91 35.36 0.65
N HIS A 711 5.15 34.90 -0.58
CA HIS A 711 4.28 35.24 -1.70
C HIS A 711 2.94 34.51 -1.60
N GLY A 712 1.86 35.28 -1.39
CA GLY A 712 0.49 34.76 -1.46
C GLY A 712 -0.59 35.68 -0.90
N ALA A 713 -0.55 36.99 -1.14
CA ALA A 713 -1.68 37.89 -0.89
C ALA A 713 -2.14 38.54 -2.21
N ALA A 714 -3.39 38.28 -2.59
CA ALA A 714 -4.07 38.98 -3.68
C ALA A 714 -4.27 40.47 -3.32
N PRO A 715 -4.21 41.40 -4.29
CA PRO A 715 -4.32 42.82 -3.98
C PRO A 715 -5.77 43.21 -3.68
N ALA A 716 -5.94 43.91 -2.56
CA ALA A 716 -7.12 44.70 -2.27
C ALA A 716 -7.21 45.86 -3.27
N ALA A 717 -8.38 46.02 -3.89
CA ALA A 717 -8.72 47.15 -4.74
C ALA A 717 -9.52 48.19 -3.93
N ALA A 718 -8.96 49.38 -3.80
CA ALA A 718 -9.66 50.66 -3.68
C ALA A 718 -9.03 51.54 -4.78
N GLU A 719 -9.74 52.29 -5.61
CA GLU A 719 -10.66 53.38 -5.27
C GLU A 719 -11.78 53.53 -6.32
N GLN A 720 -12.95 54.01 -5.88
CA GLN A 720 -14.05 54.49 -6.71
C GLN A 720 -13.77 55.93 -7.20
N PRO A 721 -14.21 56.30 -8.41
CA PRO A 721 -14.61 57.67 -8.71
C PRO A 721 -16.13 57.79 -8.64
N VAL A 722 -16.62 58.71 -7.80
CA VAL A 722 -18.02 59.15 -7.75
C VAL A 722 -18.15 60.44 -8.57
N GLU A 723 -18.79 60.34 -9.72
CA GLU A 723 -19.49 61.41 -10.45
C GLU A 723 -20.82 60.77 -10.88
N GLY A 724 -22.01 61.33 -10.72
CA GLY A 724 -22.52 62.55 -10.12
C GLY A 724 -24.05 62.46 -10.25
N GLU A 725 -24.79 63.15 -9.41
CA GLU A 725 -26.23 63.38 -9.63
C GLU A 725 -26.49 64.88 -9.52
N PRO A 726 -27.25 65.46 -10.46
CA PRO A 726 -27.86 66.76 -10.27
C PRO A 726 -29.37 66.66 -10.02
N ALA A 727 -29.86 67.76 -9.44
CA ALA A 727 -31.23 68.25 -9.36
C ALA A 727 -32.09 67.78 -8.18
N GLY A 728 -32.12 68.62 -7.14
CA GLY A 728 -33.13 69.69 -7.11
C GLY A 728 -34.09 69.68 -5.92
N SER A 729 -34.33 70.90 -5.41
CA SER A 729 -35.45 71.36 -4.58
C SER A 729 -35.48 70.86 -3.13
N ASP A 730 -35.92 71.61 -2.12
CA ASP A 730 -36.13 73.04 -1.86
C ASP A 730 -36.41 73.11 -0.34
N ASP A 731 -36.16 74.28 0.24
CA ASP A 731 -36.80 74.85 1.43
C ASP A 731 -36.85 74.13 2.79
N GLY A 732 -36.48 74.90 3.83
CA GLY A 732 -37.09 74.76 5.15
C GLY A 732 -36.25 75.23 6.33
N ASP A 733 -36.36 76.52 6.65
CA ASP A 733 -35.92 77.23 7.85
C ASP A 733 -36.09 76.48 9.19
N GLU A 734 -35.06 76.47 10.06
CA GLU A 734 -34.87 77.28 11.29
C GLU A 734 -33.66 76.81 12.11
#